data_AF-Q23AN0-F1
#
_entry.id   AF-Q23AN0-F1
#
_cell.length_a   1.000
_cell.length_b   1.000
_cell.length_c   1.000
_cell.angle_alpha   90.00
_cell.angle_beta   90.00
_cell.angle_gamma   90.00
#
_symmetry.space_group_name_H-M   'P 1'
#
loop_
_entity.id
_entity.type
_entity.pdbx_description
1 polymer ?
#
loop_
_entity_poly.entity_id
_entity_poly.type
_entity_poly.pdbx_seq_one_letter_code
_entity_poly.pdbx_strand_id
1 'polypeptide(L)'
;MRIQETYFKENSSLLQFSYGTLLQIDGLQFTGNQIENSQLYSLIDLRMIEIIQINNSVIQSNSQNLRQNQNSYFISIAACEQINLLNITISQNLNSLVIYVPNVAQVYSDKQLSRIQFINSTLVMKEIIYRQNIFDLNSTQPVFLIENLNQIYMQDCQFNINIAMNSYLISLQNIIQTNIVNATFYKNKLFSCFQSNGISSLQIDSSIFTENETNDSGSCLLLSNFTESNGTNSYINNSQFNYNIAKSSGGAIYLENTDIQIENSLFSNNKATIGGAIRYLGIIPKFAQKIFQQKNKRNLQQQLNITFKNNQALIYGQNIGSIPSHLMFKRDGIFKPIDYFLFENIRSGEVLQDNLFYLLDEEFNTVNVTAQQLTNLSPNIQQEIKTYQLLVQSNNIQQLEVKDTITFNYVNTENNNVFNLNGMKLQGIPIQQSSIKIIAPFIIKYLSNNSYVQGNSYDIQVNFRECQIGEIYSKISEQIYECSPCANNSYSIVIPLKDSNQLCQSCPFDLADSCYLNQINVKDGYWRKNENSDQIIYCNNKPENCKCQQNSFGLQIASINCCIQGFIGPLCEVCDNYGKTWGQRYGNSKKYTCTPCNQYEEILLQLILQMLILTLYFLYSVKKAVDKASRLIICQTLRRLNFLLIGKAAEQNQVSFYIKLIINFIQHDSNPLEFIKQFD
;
A
#
# COMPACT_ATOMS: atom_id res chain seq x y z
N MET A 1 57.29 35.19 -9.46
CA MET A 1 56.78 36.44 -10.09
C MET A 1 55.74 37.04 -9.15
N ARG A 2 55.82 38.34 -8.80
CA ARG A 2 54.90 38.97 -7.83
C ARG A 2 54.10 40.08 -8.52
N ILE A 3 52.77 39.96 -8.54
CA ILE A 3 51.86 40.93 -9.16
C ILE A 3 50.92 41.49 -8.07
N GLN A 4 51.07 42.78 -7.75
CA GLN A 4 50.31 43.47 -6.69
C GLN A 4 49.73 44.79 -7.19
N GLU A 5 48.50 45.10 -6.76
CA GLU A 5 47.81 46.39 -6.91
C GLU A 5 47.76 46.97 -8.34
N THR A 6 47.50 46.13 -9.34
CA THR A 6 47.44 46.55 -10.75
C THR A 6 46.01 46.70 -11.27
N TYR A 7 45.78 47.77 -12.04
CA TYR A 7 44.52 48.07 -12.74
C TYR A 7 44.64 47.66 -14.22
N PHE A 8 43.69 46.88 -14.74
CA PHE A 8 43.71 46.37 -16.13
C PHE A 8 42.50 46.86 -16.93
N LYS A 9 42.75 47.37 -18.15
CA LYS A 9 41.72 47.98 -19.03
C LYS A 9 41.74 47.47 -20.48
N GLU A 10 42.57 46.48 -20.81
CA GLU A 10 42.78 46.01 -22.20
C GLU A 10 42.09 44.68 -22.53
N ASN A 11 41.93 44.42 -23.84
CA ASN A 11 41.19 43.30 -24.44
C ASN A 11 42.03 42.00 -24.61
N SER A 12 43.08 41.77 -23.83
CA SER A 12 43.96 40.59 -23.95
C SER A 12 44.52 40.12 -22.61
N SER A 13 44.82 38.82 -22.49
CA SER A 13 45.39 38.22 -21.28
C SER A 13 46.61 38.94 -20.75
N LEU A 14 46.72 39.05 -19.42
CA LEU A 14 47.82 39.74 -18.74
C LEU A 14 49.17 39.07 -19.04
N LEU A 15 49.19 37.75 -19.01
CA LEU A 15 50.35 36.94 -19.38
C LEU A 15 49.93 35.97 -20.47
N GLN A 16 50.60 36.03 -21.61
CA GLN A 16 50.40 35.07 -22.71
C GLN A 16 51.73 34.40 -23.04
N PHE A 17 51.76 33.08 -22.94
CA PHE A 17 52.89 32.26 -23.38
C PHE A 17 52.42 31.31 -24.46
N SER A 18 53.11 31.31 -25.60
CA SER A 18 52.82 30.45 -26.74
C SER A 18 54.08 29.78 -27.26
N TYR A 19 53.96 28.51 -27.64
CA TYR A 19 55.02 27.68 -28.23
C TYR A 19 56.21 27.42 -27.29
N GLY A 20 56.38 26.18 -26.82
CA GLY A 20 57.56 25.79 -26.04
C GLY A 20 57.55 24.32 -25.60
N THR A 21 58.71 23.81 -25.17
CA THR A 21 58.83 22.46 -24.62
C THR A 21 58.54 22.44 -23.12
N LEU A 22 59.05 23.41 -22.36
CA LEU A 22 58.85 23.52 -20.91
C LEU A 22 58.60 24.97 -20.51
N LEU A 23 57.52 25.19 -19.75
CA LEU A 23 57.28 26.41 -18.99
C LEU A 23 57.20 26.07 -17.51
N GLN A 24 58.17 26.57 -16.73
CA GLN A 24 58.18 26.42 -15.27
C GLN A 24 57.94 27.78 -14.61
N ILE A 25 56.94 27.84 -13.73
CA ILE A 25 56.57 29.01 -12.94
C ILE A 25 56.69 28.65 -11.46
N ASP A 26 57.74 29.14 -10.81
CA ASP A 26 57.94 28.96 -9.37
C ASP A 26 57.58 30.24 -8.60
N GLY A 27 56.81 30.09 -7.52
CA GLY A 27 56.54 31.19 -6.60
C GLY A 27 55.69 32.30 -7.21
N LEU A 28 54.66 31.95 -7.98
CA LEU A 28 53.70 32.94 -8.47
C LEU A 28 52.89 33.47 -7.28
N GLN A 29 52.96 34.77 -7.01
CA GLN A 29 52.17 35.43 -5.98
C GLN A 29 51.27 36.48 -6.61
N PHE A 30 49.96 36.27 -6.49
CA PHE A 30 48.94 37.20 -6.95
C PHE A 30 48.12 37.67 -5.74
N THR A 31 48.25 38.93 -5.34
CA THR A 31 47.57 39.47 -4.13
C THR A 31 47.03 40.88 -4.38
N GLY A 32 45.77 41.14 -3.99
CA GLY A 32 45.24 42.51 -3.84
C GLY A 32 44.87 43.24 -5.14
N ASN A 33 44.60 42.52 -6.23
CA ASN A 33 44.29 43.15 -7.52
C ASN A 33 42.80 43.47 -7.69
N GLN A 34 42.49 44.64 -8.25
CA GLN A 34 41.15 45.04 -8.69
C GLN A 34 41.08 44.96 -10.22
N ILE A 35 40.27 44.05 -10.74
CA ILE A 35 39.98 43.96 -12.17
C ILE A 35 38.64 44.69 -12.34
N GLU A 36 38.57 45.75 -13.14
CA GLU A 36 37.32 46.45 -13.45
C GLU A 36 37.05 46.40 -14.96
N ASN A 37 35.86 45.94 -15.33
CA ASN A 37 35.26 46.16 -16.64
C ASN A 37 36.14 45.75 -17.85
N SER A 38 36.70 44.54 -17.80
CA SER A 38 37.62 44.03 -18.80
C SER A 38 36.98 42.90 -19.61
N GLN A 39 37.03 42.95 -20.95
CA GLN A 39 36.70 41.81 -21.83
C GLN A 39 37.80 40.73 -21.83
N LEU A 40 38.44 40.50 -20.68
CA LEU A 40 39.54 39.55 -20.55
C LEU A 40 39.00 38.12 -20.64
N TYR A 41 39.44 37.36 -21.65
CA TYR A 41 39.18 35.93 -21.75
C TYR A 41 39.95 35.13 -20.70
N SER A 42 41.18 35.54 -20.38
CA SER A 42 41.91 34.96 -19.27
C SER A 42 42.96 35.91 -18.68
N LEU A 43 43.40 35.70 -17.43
CA LEU A 43 44.52 36.46 -16.87
C LEU A 43 45.85 35.88 -17.35
N ILE A 44 46.00 34.55 -17.31
CA ILE A 44 47.15 33.82 -17.82
C ILE A 44 46.66 32.90 -18.93
N ASP A 45 47.24 33.01 -20.12
CA ASP A 45 46.93 32.18 -21.27
C ASP A 45 48.18 31.42 -21.74
N LEU A 46 48.15 30.10 -21.61
CA LEU A 46 49.24 29.19 -21.95
C LEU A 46 48.81 28.33 -23.14
N ARG A 47 49.51 28.41 -24.27
CA ARG A 47 49.13 27.70 -25.49
C ARG A 47 50.29 26.97 -26.16
N MET A 48 50.08 25.73 -26.60
CA MET A 48 51.06 24.96 -27.39
C MET A 48 52.40 24.80 -26.65
N ILE A 49 52.33 24.44 -25.36
CA ILE A 49 53.49 24.16 -24.53
C ILE A 49 53.43 22.69 -24.15
N GLU A 50 54.47 21.90 -24.46
CA GLU A 50 54.47 20.45 -24.18
C GLU A 50 54.30 20.19 -22.67
N ILE A 51 55.13 20.83 -21.83
CA ILE A 51 55.12 20.66 -20.37
C ILE A 51 54.94 22.01 -19.66
N ILE A 52 53.93 22.11 -18.80
CA ILE A 52 53.68 23.26 -17.93
C ILE A 52 53.83 22.82 -16.47
N GLN A 53 54.64 23.54 -15.70
CA GLN A 53 54.82 23.31 -14.27
C GLN A 53 54.60 24.62 -13.50
N ILE A 54 53.66 24.60 -12.54
CA ILE A 54 53.40 25.71 -11.63
C ILE A 54 53.60 25.21 -10.20
N ASN A 55 54.59 25.75 -9.50
CA ASN A 55 54.97 25.31 -8.17
C ASN A 55 54.88 26.44 -7.14
N ASN A 56 54.61 26.08 -5.89
CA ASN A 56 54.77 26.94 -4.70
C ASN A 56 54.06 28.31 -4.85
N SER A 57 52.85 28.30 -5.41
CA SER A 57 52.16 29.51 -5.86
C SER A 57 50.98 29.88 -4.96
N VAL A 58 50.76 31.18 -4.76
CA VAL A 58 49.68 31.72 -3.92
C VAL A 58 48.84 32.72 -4.71
N ILE A 59 47.54 32.45 -4.80
CA ILE A 59 46.57 33.29 -5.50
C ILE A 59 45.51 33.77 -4.50
N GLN A 60 45.47 35.08 -4.26
CA GLN A 60 44.51 35.77 -3.42
C GLN A 60 43.97 37.01 -4.15
N SER A 61 42.68 37.03 -4.45
CA SER A 61 42.03 38.20 -5.06
C SER A 61 41.01 38.78 -4.08
N ASN A 62 40.91 40.12 -3.98
CA ASN A 62 40.00 40.79 -3.05
C ASN A 62 38.95 41.66 -3.80
N SER A 63 38.75 41.46 -5.10
CA SER A 63 37.93 42.37 -5.90
C SER A 63 36.43 42.07 -5.79
N GLN A 64 35.71 42.96 -5.10
CA GLN A 64 34.24 42.93 -4.97
C GLN A 64 33.49 43.36 -6.24
N ASN A 65 34.16 43.95 -7.24
CA ASN A 65 33.52 44.64 -8.38
C ASN A 65 33.97 44.13 -9.76
N LEU A 66 33.83 42.83 -10.03
CA LEU A 66 34.02 42.28 -11.38
C LEU A 66 32.67 41.93 -12.00
N ARG A 67 32.12 42.81 -12.84
CA ARG A 67 31.14 42.39 -13.87
C ARG A 67 31.93 41.75 -15.01
N GLN A 68 32.21 40.45 -14.89
CA GLN A 68 32.87 39.70 -15.96
C GLN A 68 31.84 39.27 -17.02
N ASN A 69 32.27 39.27 -18.30
CA ASN A 69 31.59 38.48 -19.32
C ASN A 69 31.62 37.00 -18.90
N GLN A 70 30.60 36.22 -19.30
CA GLN A 70 30.36 34.84 -18.86
C GLN A 70 31.50 33.81 -19.15
N ASN A 71 32.64 34.21 -19.74
CA ASN A 71 33.68 33.32 -20.28
C ASN A 71 35.14 33.71 -19.89
N SER A 72 35.37 34.36 -18.74
CA SER A 72 36.73 34.74 -18.31
C SER A 72 37.34 33.73 -17.32
N TYR A 73 38.60 33.31 -17.53
CA TYR A 73 39.33 32.35 -16.68
C TYR A 73 40.61 32.95 -16.07
N PHE A 74 41.00 32.57 -14.86
CA PHE A 74 42.26 33.03 -14.26
C PHE A 74 43.46 32.44 -15.03
N ILE A 75 43.45 31.13 -15.26
CA ILE A 75 44.42 30.43 -16.10
C ILE A 75 43.66 29.68 -17.20
N SER A 76 44.07 29.89 -18.45
CA SER A 76 43.63 29.13 -19.62
C SER A 76 44.85 28.37 -20.16
N ILE A 77 44.72 27.05 -20.34
CA ILE A 77 45.79 26.18 -20.82
C ILE A 77 45.28 25.39 -22.02
N ALA A 78 45.79 25.66 -23.22
CA ALA A 78 45.39 24.93 -24.42
C ALA A 78 46.57 24.19 -25.06
N ALA A 79 46.30 22.97 -25.54
CA ALA A 79 47.24 22.16 -26.32
C ALA A 79 48.58 21.89 -25.61
N CYS A 80 48.55 21.04 -24.58
CA CYS A 80 49.71 20.61 -23.80
C CYS A 80 49.73 19.10 -23.57
N GLU A 81 50.91 18.51 -23.38
CA GLU A 81 51.07 17.09 -23.06
C GLU A 81 51.06 16.84 -21.54
N GLN A 82 51.62 17.74 -20.74
CA GLN A 82 51.66 17.57 -19.28
C GLN A 82 51.49 18.90 -18.55
N ILE A 83 50.57 18.93 -17.56
CA ILE A 83 50.39 20.04 -16.63
C ILE A 83 50.65 19.52 -15.23
N ASN A 84 51.59 20.14 -14.51
CA ASN A 84 51.86 19.86 -13.10
C ASN A 84 51.56 21.11 -12.27
N LEU A 85 50.60 20.98 -11.35
CA LEU A 85 50.21 22.00 -10.37
C LEU A 85 50.61 21.48 -8.99
N LEU A 86 51.67 22.04 -8.41
CA LEU A 86 52.27 21.53 -7.18
C LEU A 86 52.28 22.60 -6.10
N ASN A 87 51.75 22.29 -4.91
CA ASN A 87 51.76 23.17 -3.75
C ASN A 87 51.21 24.58 -4.08
N ILE A 88 49.94 24.64 -4.47
CA ILE A 88 49.25 25.87 -4.85
C ILE A 88 48.17 26.19 -3.84
N THR A 89 48.17 27.42 -3.31
CA THR A 89 47.10 27.92 -2.42
C THR A 89 46.28 28.97 -3.14
N ILE A 90 44.96 28.76 -3.23
CA ILE A 90 43.99 29.71 -3.79
C ILE A 90 42.96 30.05 -2.70
N SER A 91 42.82 31.33 -2.36
CA SER A 91 41.86 31.75 -1.33
C SER A 91 41.27 33.14 -1.53
N GLN A 92 40.11 33.38 -0.90
CA GLN A 92 39.40 34.67 -0.85
C GLN A 92 38.94 35.19 -2.22
N ASN A 93 38.92 34.36 -3.25
CA ASN A 93 38.61 34.78 -4.61
C ASN A 93 37.11 35.07 -4.75
N LEU A 94 36.76 36.30 -5.13
CA LEU A 94 35.39 36.82 -5.16
C LEU A 94 34.71 36.78 -6.55
N ASN A 95 35.44 36.45 -7.62
CA ASN A 95 34.92 36.33 -8.99
C ASN A 95 35.78 35.39 -9.86
N SER A 96 35.25 35.02 -11.03
CA SER A 96 35.19 33.66 -11.57
C SER A 96 36.45 32.97 -12.14
N LEU A 97 36.36 31.62 -12.12
CA LEU A 97 37.05 30.55 -12.88
C LEU A 97 38.57 30.49 -12.80
N VAL A 98 39.13 29.35 -12.36
CA VAL A 98 40.57 29.29 -12.11
C VAL A 98 41.35 28.58 -13.21
N ILE A 99 40.86 27.46 -13.75
CA ILE A 99 41.61 26.73 -14.78
C ILE A 99 40.67 26.16 -15.85
N TYR A 100 40.92 26.54 -17.10
CA TYR A 100 40.35 25.89 -18.29
C TYR A 100 41.44 25.11 -19.01
N VAL A 101 41.20 23.83 -19.28
CA VAL A 101 42.13 22.99 -20.03
C VAL A 101 41.44 22.35 -21.24
N PRO A 102 41.36 23.03 -22.39
CA PRO A 102 40.94 22.43 -23.65
C PRO A 102 42.10 21.69 -24.34
N ASN A 103 41.88 20.43 -24.72
CA ASN A 103 42.81 19.70 -25.58
C ASN A 103 42.81 20.15 -27.06
N VAL A 104 42.08 21.23 -27.43
CA VAL A 104 42.01 21.72 -28.82
C VAL A 104 42.28 23.21 -28.87
N ALA A 105 43.39 23.59 -29.52
CA ALA A 105 43.58 24.94 -30.02
C ALA A 105 43.13 25.01 -31.49
N GLN A 106 42.25 25.96 -31.84
CA GLN A 106 42.05 26.33 -33.24
C GLN A 106 43.23 27.21 -33.66
N VAL A 107 44.10 26.69 -34.51
CA VAL A 107 45.21 27.46 -35.07
C VAL A 107 44.76 28.08 -36.40
N TYR A 108 44.82 29.41 -36.49
CA TYR A 108 44.79 30.12 -37.76
C TYR A 108 46.22 30.25 -38.26
N SER A 109 46.66 29.31 -39.10
CA SER A 109 47.83 29.52 -39.98
C SER A 109 47.30 29.80 -41.38
N ASP A 110 47.67 30.94 -41.96
CA ASP A 110 47.37 31.38 -43.34
C ASP A 110 46.39 30.47 -44.11
N LYS A 111 45.08 30.72 -43.89
CA LYS A 111 43.92 30.13 -44.59
C LYS A 111 43.62 28.63 -44.39
N GLN A 112 44.20 27.92 -43.42
CA GLN A 112 43.74 26.57 -43.06
C GLN A 112 43.48 26.39 -41.56
N LEU A 113 42.30 25.83 -41.24
CA LEU A 113 41.95 25.33 -39.91
C LEU A 113 42.63 23.98 -39.71
N SER A 114 43.62 23.92 -38.82
CA SER A 114 44.19 22.64 -38.34
C SER A 114 43.77 22.41 -36.88
N ARG A 115 43.25 21.21 -36.60
CA ARG A 115 43.01 20.72 -35.23
C ARG A 115 44.27 19.99 -34.78
N ILE A 116 44.96 20.52 -33.78
CA ILE A 116 46.05 19.80 -33.12
C ILE A 116 45.44 19.08 -31.92
N GLN A 117 45.40 17.75 -31.98
CA GLN A 117 45.07 16.88 -30.84
C GLN A 117 46.37 16.28 -30.33
N PHE A 118 46.75 16.58 -29.09
CA PHE A 118 47.85 15.87 -28.46
C PHE A 118 47.33 14.57 -27.83
N ILE A 119 48.07 13.49 -28.07
CA ILE A 119 47.80 12.12 -27.61
C ILE A 119 48.61 11.92 -26.33
N ASN A 120 47.99 11.42 -25.25
CA ASN A 120 48.61 11.19 -23.91
C ASN A 120 48.77 12.42 -23.00
N SER A 121 47.78 13.32 -22.99
CA SER A 121 47.81 14.47 -22.09
C SER A 121 47.52 14.13 -20.62
N THR A 122 48.31 14.68 -19.69
CA THR A 122 48.21 14.40 -18.25
C THR A 122 48.12 15.68 -17.41
N LEU A 123 47.24 15.70 -16.41
CA LEU A 123 47.16 16.75 -15.39
C LEU A 123 47.46 16.17 -14.01
N VAL A 124 48.49 16.69 -13.36
CA VAL A 124 48.87 16.36 -11.98
C VAL A 124 48.57 17.55 -11.09
N MET A 125 47.72 17.34 -10.08
CA MET A 125 47.42 18.30 -9.02
C MET A 125 47.84 17.69 -7.68
N LYS A 126 48.84 18.27 -7.03
CA LYS A 126 49.34 17.79 -5.74
C LYS A 126 49.41 18.91 -4.72
N GLU A 127 48.91 18.65 -3.51
CA GLU A 127 48.95 19.61 -2.40
C GLU A 127 48.27 20.94 -2.74
N ILE A 128 47.13 20.89 -3.44
CA ILE A 128 46.32 22.08 -3.75
C ILE A 128 45.45 22.45 -2.56
N ILE A 129 45.49 23.70 -2.11
CA ILE A 129 44.59 24.24 -1.07
C ILE A 129 43.68 25.30 -1.69
N TYR A 130 42.41 24.97 -1.86
CA TYR A 130 41.39 25.83 -2.46
C TYR A 130 40.33 26.20 -1.41
N ARG A 131 40.36 27.42 -0.86
CA ARG A 131 39.51 27.75 0.29
C ARG A 131 38.86 29.14 0.34
N GLN A 132 37.69 29.23 0.97
CA GLN A 132 37.02 30.49 1.27
C GLN A 132 36.73 31.33 0.01
N ASN A 133 36.31 30.68 -1.07
CA ASN A 133 35.99 31.36 -2.32
C ASN A 133 34.47 31.50 -2.48
N ILE A 134 34.02 32.67 -2.93
CA ILE A 134 32.59 32.98 -3.12
C ILE A 134 32.43 33.49 -4.55
N PHE A 135 31.55 32.87 -5.32
CA PHE A 135 31.37 33.18 -6.74
C PHE A 135 30.01 33.82 -7.00
N ASP A 136 29.91 34.58 -8.08
CA ASP A 136 28.66 35.19 -8.53
C ASP A 136 27.55 34.13 -8.69
N LEU A 137 26.39 34.41 -8.10
CA LEU A 137 25.20 33.58 -8.18
C LEU A 137 24.71 33.39 -9.61
N ASN A 138 25.04 34.29 -10.54
CA ASN A 138 24.62 34.17 -11.93
C ASN A 138 25.55 33.31 -12.79
N SER A 139 26.74 32.93 -12.30
CA SER A 139 27.69 32.12 -13.06
C SER A 139 27.33 30.63 -13.00
N THR A 140 27.20 30.01 -14.17
CA THR A 140 26.98 28.56 -14.32
C THR A 140 28.26 27.79 -14.65
N GLN A 141 29.37 28.50 -14.86
CA GLN A 141 30.62 27.92 -15.34
C GLN A 141 31.41 27.28 -14.20
N PRO A 142 31.96 26.05 -14.36
CA PRO A 142 32.73 25.35 -13.34
C PRO A 142 33.98 26.11 -12.88
N VAL A 143 34.41 25.96 -11.62
CA VAL A 143 35.64 26.59 -11.13
C VAL A 143 36.88 26.00 -11.81
N PHE A 144 36.91 24.69 -11.95
CA PHE A 144 37.86 23.92 -12.75
C PHE A 144 37.09 23.20 -13.86
N LEU A 145 37.33 23.59 -15.11
CA LEU A 145 36.78 22.91 -16.29
C LEU A 145 37.91 22.23 -17.05
N ILE A 146 37.89 20.90 -17.05
CA ILE A 146 38.95 20.08 -17.64
C ILE A 146 38.30 19.13 -18.66
N GLU A 147 38.76 19.21 -19.91
CA GLU A 147 38.13 18.48 -21.01
C GLU A 147 39.15 17.74 -21.87
N ASN A 148 38.77 16.53 -22.31
CA ASN A 148 39.47 15.76 -23.33
C ASN A 148 40.94 15.41 -22.96
N LEU A 149 41.24 15.13 -21.69
CA LEU A 149 42.55 14.62 -21.24
C LEU A 149 42.59 13.10 -21.14
N ASN A 150 43.77 12.50 -21.27
CA ASN A 150 43.94 11.08 -21.03
C ASN A 150 43.91 10.76 -19.54
N GLN A 151 44.71 11.47 -18.72
CA GLN A 151 44.83 11.16 -17.30
C GLN A 151 44.79 12.39 -16.41
N ILE A 152 44.10 12.27 -15.28
CA ILE A 152 44.11 13.26 -14.20
C ILE A 152 44.51 12.56 -12.90
N TYR A 153 45.49 13.13 -12.20
CA TYR A 153 45.94 12.67 -10.89
C TYR A 153 45.82 13.80 -9.87
N MET A 154 44.97 13.61 -8.86
CA MET A 154 44.79 14.51 -7.73
C MET A 154 45.26 13.82 -6.46
N GLN A 155 46.23 14.42 -5.77
CA GLN A 155 46.79 13.87 -4.54
C GLN A 155 46.91 14.94 -3.46
N ASP A 156 46.46 14.63 -2.25
CA ASP A 156 46.64 15.48 -1.06
C ASP A 156 46.01 16.89 -1.23
N CYS A 157 44.92 16.99 -1.98
CA CYS A 157 44.22 18.25 -2.27
C CYS A 157 43.11 18.58 -1.25
N GLN A 158 42.91 19.85 -0.94
CA GLN A 158 41.89 20.35 -0.01
C GLN A 158 41.02 21.43 -0.65
N PHE A 159 39.71 21.22 -0.66
CA PHE A 159 38.70 22.14 -1.20
C PHE A 159 37.69 22.51 -0.12
N ASN A 160 37.87 23.67 0.51
CA ASN A 160 37.21 24.01 1.77
C ASN A 160 36.42 25.32 1.70
N ILE A 161 35.15 25.31 2.08
CA ILE A 161 34.34 26.54 2.24
C ILE A 161 34.26 27.32 0.92
N ASN A 162 33.79 26.66 -0.14
CA ASN A 162 33.58 27.31 -1.44
C ASN A 162 32.08 27.45 -1.73
N ILE A 163 31.64 28.64 -2.17
CA ILE A 163 30.22 28.96 -2.38
C ILE A 163 29.99 29.40 -3.83
N ALA A 164 29.45 28.50 -4.66
CA ALA A 164 29.08 28.75 -6.06
C ALA A 164 27.73 28.07 -6.37
N MET A 165 26.63 28.69 -5.95
CA MET A 165 25.32 28.00 -5.88
C MET A 165 24.82 27.40 -7.21
N ASN A 166 25.26 27.94 -8.35
CA ASN A 166 24.85 27.50 -9.69
C ASN A 166 26.00 26.90 -10.52
N SER A 167 27.14 26.58 -9.89
CA SER A 167 28.34 26.09 -10.57
C SER A 167 28.95 24.86 -9.88
N TYR A 168 29.70 24.09 -10.65
CA TYR A 168 30.50 22.96 -10.17
C TYR A 168 31.87 23.44 -9.70
N LEU A 169 32.43 22.84 -8.66
CA LEU A 169 33.83 23.12 -8.32
C LEU A 169 34.76 22.47 -9.35
N ILE A 170 34.63 21.17 -9.59
CA ILE A 170 35.39 20.47 -10.65
C ILE A 170 34.40 19.88 -11.65
N SER A 171 34.59 20.16 -12.93
CA SER A 171 33.86 19.57 -14.05
C SER A 171 34.83 18.89 -14.99
N LEU A 172 34.63 17.59 -15.21
CA LEU A 172 35.42 16.75 -16.09
C LEU A 172 34.58 16.27 -17.27
N GLN A 173 35.11 16.42 -18.49
CA GLN A 173 34.44 15.93 -19.70
C GLN A 173 35.38 15.10 -20.57
N ASN A 174 34.93 13.94 -21.02
CA ASN A 174 35.66 13.06 -21.94
C ASN A 174 37.08 12.72 -21.44
N ILE A 175 37.20 12.26 -20.19
CA ILE A 175 38.49 11.89 -19.59
C ILE A 175 38.66 10.37 -19.60
N ILE A 176 39.80 9.85 -20.04
CA ILE A 176 40.01 8.39 -20.04
C ILE A 176 40.15 7.86 -18.60
N GLN A 177 41.04 8.45 -17.80
CA GLN A 177 41.29 8.02 -16.43
C GLN A 177 41.42 9.20 -15.46
N THR A 178 40.73 9.13 -14.33
CA THR A 178 40.86 10.09 -13.22
C THR A 178 41.14 9.34 -11.92
N ASN A 179 42.19 9.75 -11.21
CA ASN A 179 42.58 9.22 -9.91
C ASN A 179 42.60 10.34 -8.88
N ILE A 180 41.87 10.16 -7.77
CA ILE A 180 41.78 11.11 -6.65
C ILE A 180 42.17 10.36 -5.39
N VAL A 181 43.24 10.81 -4.72
CA VAL A 181 43.79 10.16 -3.54
C VAL A 181 43.98 11.18 -2.43
N ASN A 182 43.51 10.85 -1.23
CA ASN A 182 43.66 11.69 -0.04
C ASN A 182 43.15 13.14 -0.24
N ALA A 183 42.04 13.30 -0.95
CA ALA A 183 41.42 14.60 -1.16
C ALA A 183 40.38 14.91 -0.08
N THR A 184 40.26 16.17 0.33
CA THR A 184 39.26 16.64 1.29
C THR A 184 38.36 17.70 0.66
N PHE A 185 37.05 17.51 0.72
CA PHE A 185 36.02 18.48 0.33
C PHE A 185 35.14 18.80 1.54
N TYR A 186 35.28 20.02 2.07
CA TYR A 186 34.63 20.42 3.32
C TYR A 186 33.80 21.70 3.17
N LYS A 187 32.55 21.68 3.61
CA LYS A 187 31.68 22.87 3.68
C LYS A 187 31.50 23.61 2.34
N ASN A 188 31.47 22.88 1.23
CA ASN A 188 31.22 23.49 -0.06
C ASN A 188 29.72 23.60 -0.34
N LYS A 189 29.28 24.76 -0.81
CA LYS A 189 27.89 25.03 -1.23
C LYS A 189 27.85 25.34 -2.72
N LEU A 190 27.63 24.30 -3.51
CA LEU A 190 27.84 24.28 -4.96
C LEU A 190 26.69 23.55 -5.65
N PHE A 191 26.69 23.51 -6.98
CA PHE A 191 25.85 22.56 -7.71
C PHE A 191 26.30 21.11 -7.47
N SER A 192 27.61 20.88 -7.49
CA SER A 192 28.28 19.70 -6.94
C SER A 192 29.78 20.00 -6.76
N CYS A 193 30.46 19.32 -5.83
CA CYS A 193 31.91 19.44 -5.69
C CYS A 193 32.63 18.90 -6.93
N PHE A 194 32.12 17.81 -7.50
CA PHE A 194 32.73 17.13 -8.62
C PHE A 194 31.65 16.61 -9.57
N GLN A 195 31.68 17.08 -10.81
CA GLN A 195 30.84 16.58 -11.89
C GLN A 195 31.71 15.96 -12.97
N SER A 196 31.27 14.82 -13.50
CA SER A 196 31.93 14.17 -14.63
C SER A 196 30.95 13.66 -15.66
N ASN A 197 31.29 13.81 -16.94
CA ASN A 197 30.56 13.24 -18.07
C ASN A 197 31.52 12.58 -19.06
N GLY A 198 31.21 11.37 -19.52
CA GLY A 198 32.01 10.69 -20.55
C GLY A 198 33.38 10.20 -20.07
N ILE A 199 33.50 9.82 -18.79
CA ILE A 199 34.75 9.27 -18.24
C ILE A 199 34.82 7.75 -18.46
N SER A 200 35.99 7.21 -18.78
CA SER A 200 36.16 5.75 -18.92
C SER A 200 36.53 5.05 -17.61
N SER A 201 37.31 5.71 -16.73
CA SER A 201 37.67 5.20 -15.40
C SER A 201 37.81 6.32 -14.36
N LEU A 202 37.14 6.17 -13.21
CA LEU A 202 37.27 7.05 -12.04
C LEU A 202 37.68 6.24 -10.81
N GLN A 203 38.78 6.63 -10.17
CA GLN A 203 39.28 6.02 -8.95
C GLN A 203 39.36 7.08 -7.85
N ILE A 204 38.64 6.86 -6.75
CA ILE A 204 38.70 7.71 -5.56
C ILE A 204 39.13 6.85 -4.38
N ASP A 205 40.25 7.19 -3.74
CA ASP A 205 40.75 6.47 -2.58
C ASP A 205 41.06 7.40 -1.41
N SER A 206 40.80 6.91 -0.20
CA SER A 206 41.20 7.56 1.06
C SER A 206 40.76 9.03 1.18
N SER A 207 39.61 9.39 0.59
CA SER A 207 39.15 10.78 0.46
C SER A 207 37.97 11.09 1.39
N ILE A 208 37.83 12.35 1.78
CA ILE A 208 36.84 12.81 2.75
C ILE A 208 35.95 13.90 2.14
N PHE A 209 34.65 13.68 2.17
CA PHE A 209 33.63 14.62 1.75
C PHE A 209 32.70 14.90 2.94
N THR A 210 32.76 16.10 3.50
CA THR A 210 32.00 16.42 4.71
C THR A 210 31.32 17.79 4.67
N GLU A 211 30.07 17.81 5.12
CA GLU A 211 29.25 19.03 5.23
C GLU A 211 29.07 19.80 3.90
N ASN A 212 29.07 19.10 2.75
CA ASN A 212 28.80 19.73 1.45
C ASN A 212 27.29 19.83 1.19
N GLU A 213 26.85 20.91 0.55
CA GLU A 213 25.43 21.22 0.31
C GLU A 213 25.18 21.59 -1.17
N THR A 214 24.11 21.06 -1.76
CA THR A 214 23.62 21.46 -3.08
C THR A 214 22.10 21.67 -3.11
N ASN A 215 21.66 22.60 -3.96
CA ASN A 215 20.25 22.78 -4.32
C ASN A 215 19.77 21.77 -5.36
N ASP A 216 20.66 20.98 -5.95
CA ASP A 216 20.33 19.91 -6.89
C ASP A 216 20.69 18.53 -6.29
N SER A 217 21.50 17.75 -6.99
CA SER A 217 21.73 16.33 -6.75
C SER A 217 23.23 16.05 -6.62
N GLY A 218 23.61 15.07 -5.78
CA GLY A 218 25.01 14.67 -5.64
C GLY A 218 25.89 15.82 -5.14
N SER A 219 25.68 16.30 -3.91
CA SER A 219 26.43 17.45 -3.36
C SER A 219 27.95 17.31 -3.47
N CYS A 220 28.44 16.07 -3.40
CA CYS A 220 29.85 15.74 -3.51
C CYS A 220 30.19 15.30 -4.94
N LEU A 221 29.51 14.26 -5.44
CA LEU A 221 29.81 13.65 -6.72
C LEU A 221 28.54 13.54 -7.57
N LEU A 222 28.59 14.08 -8.79
CA LEU A 222 27.58 13.91 -9.83
C LEU A 222 28.25 13.25 -11.05
N LEU A 223 28.02 11.95 -11.24
CA LEU A 223 28.75 11.14 -12.22
C LEU A 223 27.81 10.62 -13.31
N SER A 224 28.05 11.00 -14.57
CA SER A 224 27.23 10.58 -15.70
C SER A 224 27.98 9.97 -16.87
N ASN A 225 27.31 9.03 -17.56
CA ASN A 225 27.68 8.45 -18.84
C ASN A 225 29.12 7.91 -18.89
N PHE A 226 29.44 6.96 -18.02
CA PHE A 226 30.75 6.31 -18.09
C PHE A 226 30.84 5.42 -19.33
N THR A 227 31.91 5.56 -20.11
CA THR A 227 32.14 4.76 -21.32
C THR A 227 32.96 3.54 -20.94
N GLU A 228 32.36 2.35 -20.99
CA GLU A 228 33.08 1.11 -20.66
C GLU A 228 34.27 0.93 -21.63
N SER A 229 35.49 1.10 -21.13
CA SER A 229 36.70 0.61 -21.81
C SER A 229 37.09 -0.75 -21.23
N ASN A 230 37.26 -1.73 -22.13
CA ASN A 230 37.62 -3.12 -21.83
C ASN A 230 38.77 -3.23 -20.80
N GLY A 231 38.43 -3.37 -19.52
CA GLY A 231 39.37 -3.71 -18.44
C GLY A 231 39.61 -2.67 -17.34
N THR A 232 39.12 -1.43 -17.44
CA THR A 232 39.29 -0.42 -16.38
C THR A 232 38.03 -0.28 -15.53
N ASN A 233 38.14 -0.61 -14.23
CA ASN A 233 37.03 -0.48 -13.30
C ASN A 233 37.08 0.87 -12.56
N SER A 234 35.98 1.61 -12.58
CA SER A 234 35.77 2.74 -11.67
C SER A 234 35.50 2.24 -10.26
N TYR A 235 36.13 2.86 -9.25
CA TYR A 235 35.92 2.51 -7.84
C TYR A 235 36.04 3.72 -6.90
N ILE A 236 35.34 3.62 -5.77
CA ILE A 236 35.52 4.46 -4.59
C ILE A 236 35.91 3.54 -3.44
N ASN A 237 37.05 3.79 -2.80
CA ASN A 237 37.57 2.96 -1.72
C ASN A 237 38.01 3.82 -0.53
N ASN A 238 37.94 3.23 0.68
CA ASN A 238 38.43 3.84 1.93
C ASN A 238 37.98 5.29 2.17
N SER A 239 36.81 5.69 1.66
CA SER A 239 36.40 7.09 1.63
C SER A 239 35.24 7.36 2.58
N GLN A 240 35.08 8.63 2.97
CA GLN A 240 34.06 9.05 3.93
C GLN A 240 33.18 10.15 3.36
N PHE A 241 31.86 9.97 3.47
CA PHE A 241 30.83 10.92 3.04
C PHE A 241 29.94 11.22 4.24
N ASN A 242 30.18 12.34 4.91
CA ASN A 242 29.53 12.68 6.17
C ASN A 242 28.75 14.00 6.09
N TYR A 243 27.52 14.04 6.62
CA TYR A 243 26.73 15.27 6.75
C TYR A 243 26.51 16.02 5.42
N ASN A 244 26.49 15.33 4.28
CA ASN A 244 26.29 15.98 2.99
C ASN A 244 24.80 16.06 2.64
N ILE A 245 24.37 17.17 2.05
CA ILE A 245 22.96 17.51 1.85
C ILE A 245 22.71 17.86 0.38
N ALA A 246 21.75 17.18 -0.25
CA ALA A 246 21.24 17.52 -1.57
C ALA A 246 19.74 17.82 -1.48
N LYS A 247 19.26 18.89 -2.10
CA LYS A 247 17.82 19.19 -2.08
C LYS A 247 17.01 18.23 -2.97
N SER A 248 17.60 17.79 -4.08
CA SER A 248 16.95 16.87 -5.03
C SER A 248 17.32 15.42 -4.70
N SER A 249 18.49 14.92 -5.10
CA SER A 249 18.75 13.47 -5.05
C SER A 249 20.18 13.12 -4.70
N GLY A 250 20.40 11.97 -4.05
CA GLY A 250 21.75 11.46 -3.78
C GLY A 250 22.53 12.40 -2.88
N GLY A 251 22.27 12.37 -1.56
CA GLY A 251 22.75 13.39 -0.63
C GLY A 251 24.25 13.66 -0.71
N ALA A 252 25.04 12.60 -0.96
CA ALA A 252 26.46 12.69 -1.29
C ALA A 252 26.73 12.43 -2.77
N ILE A 253 26.20 11.33 -3.32
CA ILE A 253 26.53 10.84 -4.67
C ILE A 253 25.28 10.68 -5.52
N TYR A 254 25.32 11.20 -6.74
CA TYR A 254 24.33 10.96 -7.79
C TYR A 254 25.00 10.30 -9.00
N LEU A 255 24.45 9.17 -9.45
CA LEU A 255 24.94 8.37 -10.57
C LEU A 255 23.89 8.32 -11.67
N GLU A 256 24.28 8.56 -12.91
CA GLU A 256 23.39 8.45 -14.07
C GLU A 256 24.09 7.71 -15.21
N ASN A 257 23.59 6.53 -15.59
CA ASN A 257 24.23 5.67 -16.59
C ASN A 257 25.72 5.39 -16.26
N THR A 258 26.01 5.14 -14.97
CA THR A 258 27.36 4.99 -14.44
C THR A 258 27.49 3.73 -13.61
N ASP A 259 28.47 2.87 -13.94
CA ASP A 259 28.83 1.72 -13.13
C ASP A 259 30.10 2.03 -12.35
N ILE A 260 30.07 1.76 -11.05
CA ILE A 260 31.16 2.03 -10.13
C ILE A 260 31.14 0.98 -9.01
N GLN A 261 32.31 0.58 -8.52
CA GLN A 261 32.41 -0.17 -7.28
C GLN A 261 32.55 0.79 -6.10
N ILE A 262 31.98 0.47 -4.96
CA ILE A 262 32.21 1.21 -3.72
C ILE A 262 32.58 0.18 -2.66
N GLU A 263 33.72 0.38 -2.01
CA GLU A 263 34.26 -0.56 -1.02
C GLU A 263 34.85 0.20 0.18
N ASN A 264 34.82 -0.43 1.37
CA ASN A 264 35.42 0.05 2.62
C ASN A 264 35.11 1.53 2.95
N SER A 265 33.92 2.01 2.61
CA SER A 265 33.57 3.42 2.69
C SER A 265 32.42 3.67 3.66
N LEU A 266 32.42 4.86 4.27
CA LEU A 266 31.41 5.29 5.25
C LEU A 266 30.52 6.38 4.65
N PHE A 267 29.21 6.18 4.74
CA PHE A 267 28.19 7.18 4.43
C PHE A 267 27.38 7.46 5.68
N SER A 268 27.55 8.63 6.31
CA SER A 268 26.84 8.96 7.53
C SER A 268 26.16 10.32 7.54
N ASN A 269 24.94 10.37 8.09
CA ASN A 269 24.15 11.60 8.26
C ASN A 269 23.94 12.41 6.97
N ASN A 270 23.95 11.75 5.80
CA ASN A 270 23.66 12.41 4.54
C ASN A 270 22.15 12.54 4.33
N LYS A 271 21.73 13.60 3.63
CA LYS A 271 20.30 13.91 3.43
C LYS A 271 19.95 14.25 1.98
N ALA A 272 18.86 13.70 1.48
CA ALA A 272 18.28 14.07 0.18
C ALA A 272 16.75 13.98 0.13
N THR A 273 16.12 14.32 -1.01
CA THR A 273 14.71 13.97 -1.23
C THR A 273 14.56 12.49 -1.56
N ILE A 274 15.39 11.96 -2.46
CA ILE A 274 15.48 10.52 -2.80
C ILE A 274 16.95 10.09 -2.74
N GLY A 275 17.24 8.95 -2.11
CA GLY A 275 18.60 8.44 -1.97
C GLY A 275 19.42 9.27 -1.00
N GLY A 276 19.17 9.12 0.30
CA GLY A 276 19.73 9.98 1.36
C GLY A 276 21.25 10.08 1.33
N ALA A 277 21.95 9.01 0.94
CA ALA A 277 23.39 9.04 0.66
C ALA A 277 23.68 8.99 -0.85
N ILE A 278 23.13 7.99 -1.54
CA ILE A 278 23.42 7.70 -2.94
C ILE A 278 22.12 7.57 -3.72
N ARG A 279 22.07 8.18 -4.91
CA ARG A 279 21.04 7.88 -5.90
C ARG A 279 21.68 7.41 -7.19
N TYR A 280 21.08 6.42 -7.84
CA TYR A 280 21.48 6.00 -9.18
C TYR A 280 20.28 5.88 -10.13
N LEU A 281 20.51 6.16 -11.42
CA LEU A 281 19.53 6.04 -12.50
C LEU A 281 20.15 5.41 -13.76
N GLY A 282 19.31 4.81 -14.60
CA GLY A 282 19.68 4.22 -15.88
C GLY A 282 20.18 2.78 -15.76
N ILE A 283 21.27 2.56 -15.04
CA ILE A 283 21.84 1.21 -14.79
C ILE A 283 21.97 0.94 -13.30
N ILE A 284 21.89 -0.32 -12.86
CA ILE A 284 22.23 -0.68 -11.46
C ILE A 284 23.73 -0.82 -11.36
N PRO A 285 24.42 0.02 -10.58
CA PRO A 285 25.85 -0.14 -10.32
C PRO A 285 26.12 -1.47 -9.64
N LYS A 286 27.25 -2.12 -9.99
CA LYS A 286 27.62 -3.42 -9.43
C LYS A 286 27.69 -3.43 -7.90
N PHE A 287 28.05 -2.33 -7.24
CA PHE A 287 28.02 -2.25 -5.77
C PHE A 287 26.59 -2.42 -5.22
N ALA A 288 25.61 -1.79 -5.86
CA ALA A 288 24.20 -1.87 -5.49
C ALA A 288 23.65 -3.28 -5.74
N GLN A 289 23.96 -3.89 -6.89
CA GLN A 289 23.60 -5.29 -7.18
C GLN A 289 24.08 -6.23 -6.08
N LYS A 290 25.36 -6.09 -5.67
CA LYS A 290 25.95 -6.90 -4.60
C LYS A 290 25.19 -6.70 -3.28
N ILE A 291 24.86 -5.47 -2.88
CA ILE A 291 24.10 -5.19 -1.65
C ILE A 291 22.73 -5.86 -1.67
N PHE A 292 21.97 -5.72 -2.76
CA PHE A 292 20.59 -6.19 -2.81
C PHE A 292 20.48 -7.71 -3.04
N GLN A 293 21.42 -8.33 -3.77
CA GLN A 293 21.48 -9.79 -3.95
C GLN A 293 21.94 -10.55 -2.69
N GLN A 294 22.60 -9.87 -1.74
CA GLN A 294 23.16 -10.50 -0.53
C GLN A 294 22.12 -10.89 0.54
N LYS A 295 20.83 -10.53 0.39
CA LYS A 295 19.79 -10.85 1.38
C LYS A 295 19.61 -12.36 1.66
N ASN A 296 20.08 -13.24 0.78
CA ASN A 296 19.97 -14.70 0.92
C ASN A 296 21.30 -15.46 1.16
N LYS A 297 22.47 -14.79 1.27
CA LYS A 297 23.77 -15.48 1.47
C LYS A 297 24.58 -14.85 2.61
N ARG A 298 24.56 -15.50 3.78
CA ARG A 298 25.29 -15.12 5.00
C ARG A 298 26.81 -14.93 4.84
N ASN A 299 27.42 -15.37 3.73
CA ASN A 299 28.88 -15.42 3.56
C ASN A 299 29.47 -14.43 2.54
N LEU A 300 28.67 -13.50 1.97
CA LEU A 300 29.17 -12.48 1.01
C LEU A 300 29.11 -11.04 1.52
N GLN A 301 28.42 -10.78 2.64
CA GLN A 301 28.35 -9.45 3.29
C GLN A 301 29.70 -8.95 3.84
N GLN A 302 30.73 -9.80 3.90
CA GLN A 302 32.08 -9.43 4.35
C GLN A 302 32.97 -8.78 3.27
N GLN A 303 32.53 -8.73 1.99
CA GLN A 303 33.44 -8.34 0.91
C GLN A 303 33.44 -6.85 0.51
N LEU A 304 32.36 -6.09 0.74
CA LEU A 304 32.29 -4.68 0.31
C LEU A 304 32.50 -3.65 1.43
N ASN A 305 32.28 -3.99 2.71
CA ASN A 305 32.46 -3.10 3.87
C ASN A 305 31.92 -1.66 3.69
N ILE A 306 30.78 -1.47 3.01
CA ILE A 306 30.12 -0.15 2.97
C ILE A 306 29.27 0.01 4.21
N THR A 307 29.52 1.06 4.97
CA THR A 307 28.78 1.37 6.19
C THR A 307 27.87 2.55 5.98
N PHE A 308 26.56 2.34 6.16
CA PHE A 308 25.57 3.42 6.15
C PHE A 308 25.08 3.71 7.58
N LYS A 309 25.08 4.97 8.01
CA LYS A 309 24.64 5.39 9.36
C LYS A 309 23.78 6.65 9.29
N ASN A 310 22.55 6.58 9.78
CA ASN A 310 21.68 7.75 9.97
C ASN A 310 21.47 8.61 8.70
N ASN A 311 21.57 8.04 7.50
CA ASN A 311 21.22 8.77 6.28
C ASN A 311 19.70 8.89 6.18
N GLN A 312 19.22 9.96 5.56
CA GLN A 312 17.80 10.29 5.50
C GLN A 312 17.39 10.74 4.09
N ALA A 313 16.29 10.18 3.59
CA ALA A 313 15.59 10.64 2.42
C ALA A 313 14.19 11.14 2.81
N LEU A 314 13.70 12.18 2.13
CA LEU A 314 12.37 12.71 2.35
C LEU A 314 11.26 11.74 1.91
N ILE A 315 11.45 11.08 0.76
CA ILE A 315 10.41 10.24 0.13
C ILE A 315 10.73 8.75 0.31
N TYR A 316 11.89 8.30 -0.17
CA TYR A 316 12.36 6.91 -0.08
C TYR A 316 13.87 6.80 -0.39
N GLY A 317 14.45 5.64 -0.16
CA GLY A 317 15.87 5.35 -0.35
C GLY A 317 16.69 6.02 0.74
N GLN A 318 16.54 5.60 2.00
CA GLN A 318 17.20 6.24 3.13
C GLN A 318 18.71 6.28 2.95
N ASN A 319 19.30 5.21 2.39
CA ASN A 319 20.70 5.21 2.01
C ASN A 319 20.85 5.26 0.49
N ILE A 320 20.29 4.28 -0.20
CA ILE A 320 20.42 4.10 -1.65
C ILE A 320 19.04 4.24 -2.28
N GLY A 321 18.91 5.12 -3.27
CA GLY A 321 17.68 5.32 -4.03
C GLY A 321 17.86 5.08 -5.53
N SER A 322 16.81 4.57 -6.16
CA SER A 322 16.67 4.39 -7.62
C SER A 322 15.21 4.64 -8.04
N ILE A 323 14.78 4.18 -9.22
CA ILE A 323 13.35 4.09 -9.51
C ILE A 323 12.79 2.88 -8.72
N PRO A 324 11.72 3.04 -7.93
CA PRO A 324 11.17 1.97 -7.10
C PRO A 324 10.78 0.74 -7.95
N SER A 325 11.16 -0.45 -7.48
CA SER A 325 11.09 -1.68 -8.27
C SER A 325 10.13 -2.74 -7.71
N HIS A 326 9.64 -2.57 -6.48
CA HIS A 326 8.80 -3.57 -5.81
C HIS A 326 7.34 -3.12 -5.74
N LEU A 327 6.47 -3.85 -6.46
CA LEU A 327 5.03 -3.68 -6.35
C LEU A 327 4.46 -4.76 -5.41
N MET A 328 3.81 -4.32 -4.33
CA MET A 328 3.37 -5.21 -3.25
C MET A 328 1.92 -4.94 -2.85
N PHE A 329 1.28 -5.91 -2.19
CA PHE A 329 -0.02 -5.74 -1.54
C PHE A 329 0.06 -6.18 -0.08
N LYS A 330 -0.91 -5.74 0.73
CA LYS A 330 -1.03 -6.18 2.13
C LYS A 330 -2.14 -7.23 2.26
N ARG A 331 -1.84 -8.34 2.94
CA ARG A 331 -2.83 -9.33 3.39
C ARG A 331 -2.49 -9.71 4.83
N ASP A 332 -3.46 -9.60 5.73
CA ASP A 332 -3.28 -9.84 7.18
C ASP A 332 -2.16 -8.97 7.80
N GLY A 333 -2.02 -7.73 7.30
CA GLY A 333 -0.97 -6.80 7.73
C GLY A 333 0.43 -7.06 7.16
N ILE A 334 0.61 -8.15 6.39
CA ILE A 334 1.91 -8.56 5.84
C ILE A 334 2.01 -8.14 4.37
N PHE A 335 3.15 -7.54 3.99
CA PHE A 335 3.46 -7.26 2.60
C PHE A 335 3.79 -8.53 1.82
N LYS A 336 3.13 -8.73 0.68
CA LYS A 336 3.39 -9.82 -0.26
C LYS A 336 3.65 -9.26 -1.66
N PRO A 337 4.58 -9.85 -2.44
CA PRO A 337 4.79 -9.46 -3.84
C PRO A 337 3.50 -9.63 -4.64
N ILE A 338 3.27 -8.72 -5.60
CA ILE A 338 2.06 -8.74 -6.42
C ILE A 338 1.83 -10.05 -7.19
N ASP A 339 2.89 -10.80 -7.52
CA ASP A 339 2.79 -12.11 -8.19
C ASP A 339 1.97 -13.15 -7.41
N TYR A 340 1.81 -12.96 -6.10
CA TYR A 340 0.99 -13.84 -5.24
C TYR A 340 -0.45 -13.34 -5.08
N PHE A 341 -0.83 -12.24 -5.74
CA PHE A 341 -2.16 -11.68 -5.65
C PHE A 341 -3.15 -12.47 -6.51
N LEU A 342 -4.34 -12.71 -5.97
CA LEU A 342 -5.43 -13.44 -6.60
C LEU A 342 -6.74 -12.77 -6.22
N PHE A 343 -7.58 -12.52 -7.22
CA PHE A 343 -8.97 -12.13 -7.00
C PHE A 343 -9.83 -13.37 -6.82
N GLU A 344 -10.38 -13.58 -5.62
CA GLU A 344 -11.25 -14.70 -5.31
C GLU A 344 -12.71 -14.27 -5.24
N ASN A 345 -13.62 -15.18 -5.63
CA ASN A 345 -15.07 -15.03 -5.47
C ASN A 345 -15.66 -13.77 -6.14
N ILE A 346 -15.11 -13.36 -7.29
CA ILE A 346 -15.55 -12.17 -8.02
C ILE A 346 -16.85 -12.45 -8.74
N ARG A 347 -17.83 -11.55 -8.65
CA ARG A 347 -19.01 -11.60 -9.50
C ARG A 347 -18.67 -11.02 -10.87
N SER A 348 -19.04 -11.72 -11.95
CA SER A 348 -18.87 -11.17 -13.30
C SER A 348 -19.74 -9.92 -13.48
N GLY A 349 -19.14 -8.80 -13.86
CA GLY A 349 -19.74 -7.46 -13.91
C GLY A 349 -19.61 -6.65 -12.62
N GLU A 350 -18.88 -7.13 -11.63
CA GLU A 350 -18.59 -6.37 -10.41
C GLU A 350 -17.58 -5.26 -10.67
N VAL A 351 -17.83 -4.10 -10.05
CA VAL A 351 -16.87 -2.99 -9.97
C VAL A 351 -16.06 -3.21 -8.70
N LEU A 352 -14.76 -3.40 -8.87
CA LEU A 352 -13.87 -3.71 -7.77
C LEU A 352 -13.69 -2.53 -6.82
N GLN A 353 -13.60 -2.85 -5.52
CA GLN A 353 -13.34 -1.92 -4.43
C GLN A 353 -12.27 -2.49 -3.49
N ASP A 354 -11.63 -1.61 -2.72
CA ASP A 354 -10.60 -1.90 -1.72
C ASP A 354 -9.34 -2.66 -2.20
N ASN A 355 -8.90 -2.41 -3.45
CA ASN A 355 -7.70 -3.04 -3.99
C ASN A 355 -6.50 -2.08 -3.99
N LEU A 356 -5.72 -2.13 -2.91
CA LEU A 356 -4.59 -1.23 -2.69
C LEU A 356 -3.25 -1.91 -2.93
N PHE A 357 -2.43 -1.35 -3.80
CA PHE A 357 -1.05 -1.76 -4.04
C PHE A 357 -0.07 -0.68 -3.60
N TYR A 358 1.05 -1.12 -3.05
CA TYR A 358 2.10 -0.28 -2.49
C TYR A 358 3.33 -0.37 -3.38
N LEU A 359 3.99 0.76 -3.54
CA LEU A 359 5.27 0.86 -4.24
C LEU A 359 6.40 0.98 -3.22
N LEU A 360 7.35 0.06 -3.29
CA LEU A 360 8.50 0.02 -2.40
C LEU A 360 9.80 0.17 -3.18
N ASP A 361 10.77 0.83 -2.55
CA ASP A 361 12.13 0.95 -3.06
C ASP A 361 12.93 -0.36 -2.86
N GLU A 362 14.22 -0.31 -3.16
CA GLU A 362 15.13 -1.47 -3.09
C GLU A 362 15.53 -1.84 -1.66
N GLU A 363 15.37 -0.88 -0.76
CA GLU A 363 15.53 -1.02 0.69
C GLU A 363 14.24 -1.50 1.37
N PHE A 364 13.15 -1.70 0.62
CA PHE A 364 11.79 -2.05 1.09
C PHE A 364 11.13 -0.96 1.95
N ASN A 365 11.46 0.31 1.71
CA ASN A 365 10.69 1.43 2.23
C ASN A 365 9.58 1.79 1.26
N THR A 366 8.41 2.16 1.80
CA THR A 366 7.29 2.63 1.00
C THR A 366 7.57 4.02 0.44
N VAL A 367 7.25 4.24 -0.83
CA VAL A 367 7.32 5.56 -1.47
C VAL A 367 6.23 6.45 -0.89
N ASN A 368 6.59 7.44 -0.06
CA ASN A 368 5.62 8.31 0.62
C ASN A 368 5.76 9.78 0.21
N VAL A 369 4.79 10.28 -0.55
CA VAL A 369 4.71 11.65 -1.08
C VAL A 369 3.38 12.28 -0.70
N THR A 370 3.36 13.36 0.09
CA THR A 370 2.11 14.10 0.31
C THR A 370 1.87 15.13 -0.80
N ALA A 371 0.60 15.51 -1.03
CA ALA A 371 0.25 16.52 -2.03
C ALA A 371 0.95 17.87 -1.79
N GLN A 372 1.08 18.28 -0.52
CA GLN A 372 1.81 19.49 -0.12
C GLN A 372 3.33 19.35 -0.33
N GLN A 373 3.89 18.15 -0.12
CA GLN A 373 5.30 17.91 -0.41
C GLN A 373 5.56 17.97 -1.91
N LEU A 374 4.70 17.37 -2.73
CA LEU A 374 4.87 17.28 -4.18
C LEU A 374 5.10 18.66 -4.82
N THR A 375 4.35 19.69 -4.42
CA THR A 375 4.53 21.06 -4.95
C THR A 375 5.87 21.71 -4.60
N ASN A 376 6.53 21.25 -3.53
CA ASN A 376 7.80 21.78 -3.04
C ASN A 376 9.02 20.99 -3.53
N LEU A 377 8.82 19.87 -4.24
CA LEU A 377 9.90 19.04 -4.80
C LEU A 377 10.53 19.68 -6.04
N SER A 378 11.72 19.18 -6.43
CA SER A 378 12.36 19.56 -7.69
C SER A 378 11.52 19.11 -8.91
N PRO A 379 11.55 19.85 -10.03
CA PRO A 379 10.76 19.51 -11.23
C PRO A 379 11.00 18.08 -11.74
N ASN A 380 12.25 17.61 -11.69
CA ASN A 380 12.63 16.27 -12.14
C ASN A 380 11.93 15.18 -11.30
N ILE A 381 11.90 15.33 -9.97
CA ILE A 381 11.25 14.37 -9.07
C ILE A 381 9.72 14.43 -9.24
N GLN A 382 9.15 15.63 -9.42
CA GLN A 382 7.71 15.75 -9.71
C GLN A 382 7.32 15.03 -11.00
N GLN A 383 8.14 15.17 -12.05
CA GLN A 383 7.90 14.50 -13.32
C GLN A 383 8.02 13.00 -13.18
N GLU A 384 9.02 12.51 -12.46
CA GLU A 384 9.21 11.08 -12.19
C GLU A 384 8.00 10.48 -11.46
N ILE A 385 7.55 11.08 -10.36
CA ILE A 385 6.39 10.56 -9.59
C ILE A 385 5.13 10.51 -10.46
N LYS A 386 4.94 11.49 -11.35
CA LYS A 386 3.81 11.50 -12.30
C LYS A 386 3.85 10.33 -13.29
N THR A 387 5.02 9.72 -13.54
CA THR A 387 5.14 8.53 -14.38
C THR A 387 4.74 7.23 -13.68
N TYR A 388 4.57 7.25 -12.35
CA TYR A 388 4.15 6.07 -11.59
C TYR A 388 2.66 5.80 -11.84
N GLN A 389 2.41 5.02 -12.89
CA GLN A 389 1.08 4.63 -13.33
C GLN A 389 1.05 3.12 -13.61
N LEU A 390 -0.04 2.46 -13.23
CA LEU A 390 -0.32 1.08 -13.60
C LEU A 390 -1.36 1.05 -14.71
N LEU A 391 -1.17 0.17 -15.69
CA LEU A 391 -2.11 -0.11 -16.75
C LEU A 391 -2.63 -1.54 -16.58
N VAL A 392 -3.94 -1.72 -16.66
CA VAL A 392 -4.57 -3.04 -16.55
C VAL A 392 -5.22 -3.42 -17.88
N GLN A 393 -4.94 -4.63 -18.34
CA GLN A 393 -5.53 -5.17 -19.57
C GLN A 393 -5.90 -6.63 -19.39
N SER A 394 -6.80 -7.13 -20.23
CA SER A 394 -7.10 -8.56 -20.27
C SER A 394 -5.98 -9.35 -20.95
N ASN A 395 -5.67 -10.54 -20.44
CA ASN A 395 -4.80 -11.49 -21.15
C ASN A 395 -5.51 -12.13 -22.33
N ASN A 396 -6.82 -12.36 -22.21
CA ASN A 396 -7.64 -12.94 -23.25
C ASN A 396 -9.04 -12.31 -23.23
N ILE A 397 -9.30 -11.42 -24.20
CA ILE A 397 -10.54 -10.65 -24.33
C ILE A 397 -11.77 -11.57 -24.52
N GLN A 398 -11.59 -12.81 -25.00
CA GLN A 398 -12.69 -13.77 -25.13
C GLN A 398 -13.13 -14.37 -23.78
N GLN A 399 -12.25 -14.40 -22.79
CA GLN A 399 -12.49 -15.01 -21.46
C GLN A 399 -12.77 -13.98 -20.36
N LEU A 400 -12.17 -12.79 -20.49
CA LEU A 400 -12.34 -11.70 -19.54
C LEU A 400 -12.17 -10.37 -20.27
N GLU A 401 -13.06 -9.42 -19.99
CA GLU A 401 -12.99 -8.04 -20.44
C GLU A 401 -12.88 -7.11 -19.22
N VAL A 402 -12.00 -6.12 -19.31
CA VAL A 402 -11.81 -5.08 -18.28
C VAL A 402 -12.43 -3.79 -18.81
N LYS A 403 -13.37 -3.20 -18.06
CA LYS A 403 -14.07 -1.96 -18.42
C LYS A 403 -13.90 -0.87 -17.37
N ASP A 404 -14.35 0.33 -17.74
CA ASP A 404 -14.32 1.57 -16.97
C ASP A 404 -12.90 2.09 -16.74
N THR A 405 -12.32 1.88 -15.56
CA THR A 405 -10.99 2.40 -15.23
C THR A 405 -9.92 1.34 -15.49
N ILE A 406 -8.96 1.66 -16.36
CA ILE A 406 -7.84 0.77 -16.72
C ILE A 406 -6.45 1.36 -16.40
N THR A 407 -6.39 2.65 -16.04
CA THR A 407 -5.15 3.35 -15.70
C THR A 407 -5.24 3.88 -14.28
N PHE A 408 -4.23 3.56 -13.47
CA PHE A 408 -4.20 3.89 -12.05
C PHE A 408 -2.94 4.67 -11.71
N ASN A 409 -3.12 5.91 -11.27
CA ASN A 409 -2.01 6.76 -10.82
C ASN A 409 -1.62 6.39 -9.38
N TYR A 410 -0.36 6.67 -9.03
CA TYR A 410 0.06 6.62 -7.63
C TYR A 410 -0.52 7.82 -6.88
N VAL A 411 -1.40 7.56 -5.91
CA VAL A 411 -2.18 8.60 -5.20
C VAL A 411 -1.86 8.58 -3.72
N ASN A 412 -1.81 9.78 -3.13
CA ASN A 412 -1.78 9.93 -1.68
C ASN A 412 -3.20 9.79 -1.10
N THR A 413 -3.42 8.74 -0.31
CA THR A 413 -4.59 8.62 0.56
C THR A 413 -4.28 9.24 1.93
N GLU A 414 -5.29 9.50 2.76
CA GLU A 414 -5.12 10.17 4.08
C GLU A 414 -4.00 9.57 4.94
N ASN A 415 -3.71 8.26 4.79
CA ASN A 415 -2.72 7.55 5.59
C ASN A 415 -1.50 7.04 4.81
N ASN A 416 -1.58 6.81 3.49
CA ASN A 416 -0.49 6.21 2.71
C ASN A 416 -0.57 6.57 1.22
N ASN A 417 0.56 6.52 0.54
CA ASN A 417 0.58 6.52 -0.92
C ASN A 417 0.43 5.11 -1.48
N VAL A 418 -0.51 4.94 -2.42
CA VAL A 418 -0.89 3.64 -2.98
C VAL A 418 -1.39 3.79 -4.42
N PHE A 419 -1.31 2.72 -5.18
CA PHE A 419 -2.17 2.50 -6.33
C PHE A 419 -3.50 1.97 -5.84
N ASN A 420 -4.56 2.76 -6.04
CA ASN A 420 -5.92 2.37 -5.72
C ASN A 420 -6.61 1.84 -6.98
N LEU A 421 -6.75 0.52 -7.10
CA LEU A 421 -7.34 -0.16 -8.27
C LEU A 421 -8.88 -0.21 -8.26
N ASN A 422 -9.52 0.71 -7.56
CA ASN A 422 -10.98 0.81 -7.49
C ASN A 422 -11.58 1.37 -8.78
N GLY A 423 -12.81 0.97 -9.10
CA GLY A 423 -13.53 1.48 -10.26
C GLY A 423 -13.24 0.72 -11.57
N MET A 424 -12.49 -0.37 -11.50
CA MET A 424 -12.36 -1.35 -12.59
C MET A 424 -13.54 -2.31 -12.57
N LYS A 425 -14.20 -2.50 -13.72
CA LYS A 425 -15.25 -3.53 -13.88
C LYS A 425 -14.68 -4.77 -14.56
N LEU A 426 -14.82 -5.93 -13.92
CA LEU A 426 -14.36 -7.21 -14.46
C LEU A 426 -15.54 -8.04 -14.98
N GLN A 427 -15.59 -8.28 -16.28
CA GLN A 427 -16.60 -9.13 -16.93
C GLN A 427 -15.92 -10.39 -17.45
N GLY A 428 -16.35 -11.58 -17.04
CA GLY A 428 -15.75 -12.83 -17.51
C GLY A 428 -16.75 -13.96 -17.57
N ILE A 429 -16.24 -15.18 -17.68
CA ILE A 429 -17.06 -16.40 -17.73
C ILE A 429 -17.31 -16.87 -16.30
N PRO A 430 -18.57 -16.89 -15.80
CA PRO A 430 -18.87 -17.38 -14.45
C PRO A 430 -18.35 -18.80 -14.23
N ILE A 431 -17.92 -19.12 -13.01
CA ILE A 431 -17.32 -20.41 -12.59
C ILE A 431 -15.89 -20.64 -13.13
N GLN A 432 -15.44 -19.89 -14.13
CA GLN A 432 -14.11 -20.06 -14.70
C GLN A 432 -13.07 -19.15 -14.06
N GLN A 433 -11.82 -19.63 -14.12
CA GLN A 433 -10.65 -18.84 -13.82
C GLN A 433 -10.12 -18.18 -15.09
N SER A 434 -9.88 -16.88 -15.00
CA SER A 434 -9.29 -16.05 -16.05
C SER A 434 -8.09 -15.27 -15.49
N SER A 435 -7.44 -14.46 -16.33
CA SER A 435 -6.31 -13.62 -15.89
C SER A 435 -6.31 -12.24 -16.54
N ILE A 436 -5.84 -11.26 -15.78
CA ILE A 436 -5.52 -9.90 -16.25
C ILE A 436 -4.02 -9.67 -16.18
N LYS A 437 -3.52 -8.73 -16.98
CA LYS A 437 -2.16 -8.20 -16.88
C LYS A 437 -2.17 -6.85 -16.21
N ILE A 438 -1.36 -6.68 -15.18
CA ILE A 438 -1.02 -5.39 -14.61
C ILE A 438 0.36 -5.01 -15.14
N ILE A 439 0.44 -3.93 -15.91
CA ILE A 439 1.68 -3.39 -16.48
C ILE A 439 2.11 -2.18 -15.65
N ALA A 440 3.37 -2.18 -15.23
CA ALA A 440 4.05 -1.07 -14.57
C ALA A 440 5.18 -0.57 -15.49
N PRO A 441 4.93 0.41 -16.38
CA PRO A 441 5.89 0.86 -17.39
C PRO A 441 7.17 1.48 -16.81
N PHE A 442 7.08 2.02 -15.59
CA PHE A 442 8.20 2.70 -14.93
C PHE A 442 9.18 1.73 -14.25
N ILE A 443 8.77 0.48 -13.96
CA ILE A 443 9.64 -0.51 -13.30
C ILE A 443 10.67 -1.01 -14.32
N ILE A 444 11.95 -0.99 -13.95
CA ILE A 444 13.03 -1.52 -14.80
C ILE A 444 13.25 -3.00 -14.50
N LYS A 445 13.24 -3.83 -15.55
CA LYS A 445 13.55 -5.26 -15.47
C LYS A 445 14.93 -5.54 -16.05
N TYR A 446 15.75 -6.27 -15.29
CA TYR A 446 17.11 -6.64 -15.70
C TYR A 446 17.11 -8.02 -16.36
N LEU A 447 17.80 -8.11 -17.50
CA LEU A 447 18.05 -9.35 -18.23
C LEU A 447 19.42 -9.92 -17.84
N SER A 448 19.62 -11.22 -18.06
CA SER A 448 20.85 -11.95 -17.70
C SER A 448 22.14 -11.43 -18.35
N ASN A 449 22.04 -10.56 -19.36
CA ASN A 449 23.15 -10.08 -20.18
C ASN A 449 23.54 -8.62 -19.88
N ASN A 450 23.31 -8.12 -18.65
CA ASN A 450 23.47 -6.70 -18.28
C ASN A 450 22.63 -5.70 -19.10
N SER A 451 21.71 -6.18 -19.93
CA SER A 451 20.70 -5.34 -20.57
C SER A 451 19.49 -5.15 -19.64
N TYR A 452 18.80 -4.03 -19.78
CA TYR A 452 17.57 -3.75 -19.07
C TYR A 452 16.45 -3.45 -20.05
N VAL A 453 15.23 -3.77 -19.64
CA VAL A 453 14.01 -3.41 -20.36
C VAL A 453 13.17 -2.55 -19.42
N GLN A 454 12.68 -1.45 -19.97
CA GLN A 454 11.74 -0.59 -19.26
C GLN A 454 10.35 -1.22 -19.31
N GLY A 455 9.73 -1.31 -18.14
CA GLY A 455 8.42 -1.91 -17.95
C GLY A 455 8.50 -3.32 -17.36
N ASN A 456 7.65 -3.57 -16.35
CA ASN A 456 7.36 -4.91 -15.86
C ASN A 456 5.87 -5.22 -15.99
N SER A 457 5.52 -6.50 -16.10
CA SER A 457 4.14 -6.95 -16.19
C SER A 457 3.89 -8.13 -15.28
N TYR A 458 2.73 -8.14 -14.63
CA TYR A 458 2.30 -9.14 -13.67
C TYR A 458 1.00 -9.78 -14.15
N ASP A 459 0.99 -11.11 -14.26
CA ASP A 459 -0.20 -11.87 -14.62
C ASP A 459 -0.98 -12.23 -13.34
N ILE A 460 -2.17 -11.67 -13.20
CA ILE A 460 -3.01 -11.81 -12.01
C ILE A 460 -4.23 -12.65 -12.33
N GLN A 461 -4.43 -13.69 -11.52
CA GLN A 461 -5.57 -14.59 -11.66
C GLN A 461 -6.85 -13.97 -11.10
N VAL A 462 -7.98 -14.27 -11.75
CA VAL A 462 -9.33 -13.86 -11.37
C VAL A 462 -10.24 -15.08 -11.36
N ASN A 463 -10.79 -15.42 -10.20
CA ASN A 463 -11.72 -16.53 -10.03
C ASN A 463 -13.15 -16.00 -9.95
N PHE A 464 -13.94 -16.22 -11.01
CA PHE A 464 -15.34 -15.83 -11.03
C PHE A 464 -16.22 -16.86 -10.33
N ARG A 465 -17.13 -16.39 -9.48
CA ARG A 465 -18.18 -17.23 -8.91
C ARG A 465 -19.36 -17.43 -9.87
N GLU A 466 -20.19 -18.41 -9.56
CA GLU A 466 -21.49 -18.57 -10.21
C GLU A 466 -22.45 -17.42 -9.84
N CYS A 467 -23.40 -17.11 -10.73
CA CYS A 467 -24.47 -16.16 -10.41
C CYS A 467 -25.40 -16.75 -9.33
N GLN A 468 -25.76 -15.93 -8.35
CA GLN A 468 -26.55 -16.34 -7.19
C GLN A 468 -28.01 -15.90 -7.31
N ILE A 469 -28.89 -16.45 -6.45
CA ILE A 469 -30.30 -16.02 -6.39
C ILE A 469 -30.37 -14.51 -6.13
N GLY A 470 -31.23 -13.81 -6.87
CA GLY A 470 -31.29 -12.34 -6.88
C GLY A 470 -30.44 -11.69 -7.97
N GLU A 471 -29.73 -12.49 -8.76
CA GLU A 471 -28.98 -12.07 -9.95
C GLU A 471 -29.58 -12.72 -11.21
N ILE A 472 -29.23 -12.22 -12.39
CA ILE A 472 -29.60 -12.79 -13.69
C ILE A 472 -28.39 -12.84 -14.62
N TYR A 473 -28.35 -13.83 -15.51
CA TYR A 473 -27.33 -13.90 -16.56
C TYR A 473 -27.64 -12.90 -17.67
N SER A 474 -26.72 -11.96 -17.92
CA SER A 474 -26.76 -11.04 -19.05
C SER A 474 -25.63 -11.37 -20.03
N LYS A 475 -25.98 -11.75 -21.27
CA LYS A 475 -25.00 -12.12 -22.29
C LYS A 475 -24.30 -10.86 -22.81
N ILE A 476 -22.97 -10.79 -22.66
CA ILE A 476 -22.14 -9.67 -23.15
C ILE A 476 -21.49 -10.04 -24.49
N SER A 477 -20.96 -11.25 -24.59
CA SER A 477 -20.35 -11.81 -25.82
C SER A 477 -20.71 -13.29 -25.95
N GLU A 478 -20.14 -14.00 -26.93
CA GLU A 478 -20.41 -15.44 -27.10
C GLU A 478 -20.05 -16.28 -25.87
N GLN A 479 -19.02 -15.90 -25.14
CA GLN A 479 -18.54 -16.65 -23.98
C GLN A 479 -18.74 -15.91 -22.65
N ILE A 480 -18.73 -14.57 -22.65
CA ILE A 480 -18.78 -13.74 -21.44
C ILE A 480 -20.23 -13.44 -21.05
N TYR A 481 -20.54 -13.70 -19.78
CA TYR A 481 -21.83 -13.40 -19.17
C TYR A 481 -21.62 -12.58 -17.89
N GLU A 482 -22.42 -11.54 -17.72
CA GLU A 482 -22.47 -10.73 -16.51
C GLU A 482 -23.56 -11.26 -15.56
N CYS A 483 -23.26 -11.37 -14.27
CA CYS A 483 -24.24 -11.67 -13.23
C CYS A 483 -24.84 -10.35 -12.74
N SER A 484 -25.89 -9.88 -13.42
CA SER A 484 -26.53 -8.60 -13.09
C SER A 484 -27.41 -8.74 -11.86
N PRO A 485 -27.15 -8.03 -10.75
CA PRO A 485 -28.02 -8.03 -9.58
C PRO A 485 -29.34 -7.32 -9.87
N CYS A 486 -30.44 -7.83 -9.32
CA CYS A 486 -31.71 -7.11 -9.36
C CYS A 486 -31.62 -5.83 -8.52
N ALA A 487 -31.79 -4.69 -9.20
CA ALA A 487 -31.72 -3.36 -8.60
C ALA A 487 -32.89 -3.12 -7.63
N ASN A 488 -32.81 -2.04 -6.86
CA ASN A 488 -33.91 -1.58 -6.02
C ASN A 488 -35.20 -1.49 -6.85
N ASN A 489 -36.33 -1.94 -6.26
CA ASN A 489 -37.65 -2.09 -6.88
C ASN A 489 -37.83 -3.33 -7.76
N SER A 490 -36.84 -4.22 -7.80
CA SER A 490 -36.93 -5.50 -8.52
C SER A 490 -36.31 -6.64 -7.72
N TYR A 491 -36.70 -7.88 -7.99
CA TYR A 491 -36.15 -9.05 -7.30
C TYR A 491 -36.14 -10.30 -8.18
N SER A 492 -35.36 -11.30 -7.76
CA SER A 492 -35.40 -12.66 -8.30
C SER A 492 -35.20 -13.67 -7.18
N ILE A 493 -36.13 -14.61 -7.05
CA ILE A 493 -36.09 -15.72 -6.08
C ILE A 493 -35.78 -17.07 -6.73
N VAL A 494 -35.57 -17.08 -8.04
CA VAL A 494 -35.25 -18.28 -8.82
C VAL A 494 -33.74 -18.40 -9.00
N ILE A 495 -33.26 -19.63 -9.12
CA ILE A 495 -31.86 -19.89 -9.44
C ILE A 495 -31.60 -19.37 -10.87
N PRO A 496 -30.54 -18.57 -11.08
CA PRO A 496 -30.22 -18.05 -12.40
C PRO A 496 -29.83 -19.19 -13.35
N LEU A 497 -30.43 -19.24 -14.53
CA LEU A 497 -30.15 -20.22 -15.58
C LEU A 497 -29.52 -19.52 -16.77
N LYS A 498 -28.37 -20.06 -17.22
CA LYS A 498 -27.67 -19.57 -18.40
C LYS A 498 -28.55 -19.72 -19.65
N ASP A 499 -28.47 -18.75 -20.55
CA ASP A 499 -29.23 -18.70 -21.83
C ASP A 499 -30.76 -18.77 -21.66
N SER A 500 -31.26 -18.38 -20.48
CA SER A 500 -32.69 -18.23 -20.22
C SER A 500 -33.11 -16.76 -20.30
N ASN A 501 -34.36 -16.50 -20.70
CA ASN A 501 -34.94 -15.15 -20.70
C ASN A 501 -35.43 -14.75 -19.29
N GLN A 502 -34.71 -15.14 -18.24
CA GLN A 502 -35.02 -14.75 -16.87
C GLN A 502 -34.78 -13.25 -16.70
N LEU A 503 -35.78 -12.57 -16.14
CA LEU A 503 -35.74 -11.15 -15.86
C LEU A 503 -36.07 -10.92 -14.39
N CYS A 504 -35.49 -9.88 -13.81
CA CYS A 504 -35.88 -9.42 -12.48
C CYS A 504 -37.36 -9.02 -12.50
N GLN A 505 -38.12 -9.54 -11.54
CA GLN A 505 -39.53 -9.24 -11.39
C GLN A 505 -39.69 -7.88 -10.69
N SER A 506 -40.67 -7.09 -11.14
CA SER A 506 -41.03 -5.83 -10.49
C SER A 506 -41.58 -6.08 -9.08
N CYS A 507 -41.20 -5.23 -8.13
CA CYS A 507 -41.68 -5.32 -6.76
C CYS A 507 -43.21 -5.09 -6.68
N PRO A 508 -43.98 -5.97 -6.00
CA PRO A 508 -45.41 -5.78 -5.82
C PRO A 508 -45.67 -4.72 -4.72
N PHE A 509 -45.58 -3.44 -5.08
CA PHE A 509 -45.70 -2.32 -4.12
C PHE A 509 -47.05 -2.22 -3.40
N ASP A 510 -48.09 -2.90 -3.89
CA ASP A 510 -49.36 -3.00 -3.17
C ASP A 510 -49.20 -3.84 -1.89
N LEU A 511 -48.31 -4.84 -1.92
CA LEU A 511 -48.14 -5.87 -0.88
C LEU A 511 -46.79 -5.77 -0.14
N ALA A 512 -45.80 -5.11 -0.73
CA ALA A 512 -44.43 -4.99 -0.23
C ALA A 512 -43.98 -3.53 -0.16
N ASP A 513 -43.12 -3.21 0.81
CA ASP A 513 -42.52 -1.89 0.98
C ASP A 513 -41.32 -1.68 0.07
N SER A 514 -40.48 -2.71 -0.10
CA SER A 514 -39.31 -2.67 -0.97
C SER A 514 -38.86 -4.07 -1.40
N CYS A 515 -38.19 -4.14 -2.54
CA CYS A 515 -37.57 -5.36 -3.03
C CYS A 515 -36.21 -5.05 -3.65
N TYR A 516 -35.24 -5.93 -3.44
CA TYR A 516 -33.90 -5.85 -4.03
C TYR A 516 -33.25 -7.24 -4.00
N LEU A 517 -32.40 -7.56 -4.97
CA LEU A 517 -31.73 -8.87 -5.07
C LEU A 517 -32.73 -10.04 -4.95
N ASN A 518 -32.64 -10.84 -3.90
CA ASN A 518 -33.52 -11.96 -3.58
C ASN A 518 -34.51 -11.65 -2.43
N GLN A 519 -34.57 -10.39 -1.99
CA GLN A 519 -35.35 -9.98 -0.83
C GLN A 519 -36.63 -9.24 -1.23
N ILE A 520 -37.70 -9.55 -0.51
CA ILE A 520 -39.00 -8.90 -0.61
C ILE A 520 -39.40 -8.49 0.82
N ASN A 521 -39.35 -7.20 1.10
CA ASN A 521 -39.76 -6.62 2.37
C ASN A 521 -41.27 -6.39 2.32
N VAL A 522 -42.02 -7.28 2.96
CA VAL A 522 -43.49 -7.31 2.93
C VAL A 522 -44.06 -6.31 3.92
N LYS A 523 -45.17 -5.66 3.56
CA LYS A 523 -45.87 -4.68 4.41
C LYS A 523 -46.43 -5.30 5.69
N ASP A 524 -46.54 -4.49 6.74
CA ASP A 524 -47.34 -4.83 7.92
C ASP A 524 -48.78 -5.22 7.52
N GLY A 525 -49.30 -6.29 8.12
CA GLY A 525 -50.61 -6.85 7.81
C GLY A 525 -50.61 -7.98 6.76
N TYR A 526 -49.45 -8.28 6.16
CA TYR A 526 -49.32 -9.31 5.12
C TYR A 526 -48.41 -10.46 5.56
N TRP A 527 -48.79 -11.68 5.17
CA TRP A 527 -48.06 -12.91 5.41
C TRP A 527 -47.38 -13.39 4.13
N ARG A 528 -46.17 -13.93 4.26
CA ARG A 528 -45.39 -14.48 3.16
C ARG A 528 -45.14 -15.97 3.38
N LYS A 529 -45.40 -16.79 2.36
CA LYS A 529 -45.29 -18.26 2.48
C LYS A 529 -43.91 -18.75 2.95
N ASN A 530 -42.85 -18.22 2.36
CA ASN A 530 -41.44 -18.43 2.73
C ASN A 530 -40.54 -17.45 1.99
N GLU A 531 -39.24 -17.46 2.28
CA GLU A 531 -38.23 -16.57 1.69
C GLU A 531 -37.99 -16.80 0.17
N ASN A 532 -38.37 -17.98 -0.35
CA ASN A 532 -38.21 -18.36 -1.76
C ASN A 532 -39.52 -18.29 -2.54
N SER A 533 -40.54 -17.60 -2.02
CA SER A 533 -41.84 -17.46 -2.66
C SER A 533 -42.28 -16.00 -2.66
N ASP A 534 -42.88 -15.57 -3.76
CA ASP A 534 -43.54 -14.29 -3.98
C ASP A 534 -45.02 -14.31 -3.55
N GLN A 535 -45.50 -15.42 -2.98
CA GLN A 535 -46.87 -15.57 -2.50
C GLN A 535 -47.06 -14.79 -1.19
N ILE A 536 -47.63 -13.59 -1.32
CA ILE A 536 -47.96 -12.67 -0.23
C ILE A 536 -49.48 -12.53 -0.12
N ILE A 537 -50.01 -12.71 1.09
CA ILE A 537 -51.45 -12.74 1.36
C ILE A 537 -51.77 -11.84 2.55
N TYR A 538 -52.83 -11.03 2.45
CA TYR A 538 -53.29 -10.19 3.56
C TYR A 538 -53.89 -11.04 4.70
N CYS A 539 -53.56 -10.68 5.94
CA CYS A 539 -54.01 -11.39 7.13
C CYS A 539 -55.39 -10.92 7.58
N ASN A 540 -56.44 -11.50 6.98
CA ASN A 540 -57.83 -11.06 7.17
C ASN A 540 -58.30 -11.01 8.63
N ASN A 541 -57.98 -12.01 9.45
CA ASN A 541 -58.58 -12.16 10.77
C ASN A 541 -57.91 -11.26 11.84
N LYS A 542 -56.57 -11.18 11.81
CA LYS A 542 -55.77 -10.36 12.73
C LYS A 542 -54.52 -9.83 12.01
N PRO A 543 -54.63 -8.69 11.30
CA PRO A 543 -53.51 -8.11 10.57
C PRO A 543 -52.30 -7.80 11.47
N GLU A 544 -52.55 -7.43 12.73
CA GLU A 544 -51.51 -7.11 13.72
C GLU A 544 -50.55 -8.28 14.00
N ASN A 545 -50.97 -9.53 13.75
CA ASN A 545 -50.13 -10.72 13.93
C ASN A 545 -49.10 -10.89 12.81
N CYS A 546 -49.30 -10.23 11.68
CA CYS A 546 -48.46 -10.32 10.49
C CYS A 546 -47.57 -9.09 10.39
N LYS A 547 -46.35 -9.18 10.90
CA LYS A 547 -45.34 -8.13 10.83
C LYS A 547 -43.97 -8.73 10.55
N CYS A 548 -43.30 -8.23 9.52
CA CYS A 548 -41.91 -8.58 9.22
C CYS A 548 -41.00 -7.58 9.93
N GLN A 549 -40.48 -7.90 11.11
CA GLN A 549 -39.60 -6.98 11.83
C GLN A 549 -38.16 -7.06 11.28
N GLN A 550 -37.56 -5.91 10.98
CA GLN A 550 -36.12 -5.77 10.78
C GLN A 550 -35.54 -4.91 11.90
N ASN A 551 -34.45 -5.36 12.54
CA ASN A 551 -33.66 -4.51 13.43
C ASN A 551 -32.60 -3.73 12.63
N SER A 552 -32.19 -2.57 13.16
CA SER A 552 -31.26 -1.59 12.58
C SER A 552 -29.82 -2.08 12.29
N PHE A 553 -29.54 -3.38 12.45
CA PHE A 553 -28.22 -4.00 12.22
C PHE A 553 -28.26 -5.27 11.34
N GLY A 554 -29.37 -5.54 10.63
CA GLY A 554 -29.40 -6.58 9.57
C GLY A 554 -29.30 -8.04 10.05
N LEU A 555 -29.23 -8.30 11.35
CA LEU A 555 -29.32 -9.64 11.92
C LEU A 555 -30.79 -10.01 12.17
N GLN A 556 -31.26 -11.07 11.49
CA GLN A 556 -32.60 -11.65 11.67
C GLN A 556 -32.80 -12.10 13.12
N ILE A 557 -33.65 -11.39 13.86
CA ILE A 557 -34.33 -11.98 15.01
C ILE A 557 -35.82 -11.98 14.69
N ALA A 558 -36.24 -13.16 14.25
CA ALA A 558 -37.52 -13.77 14.56
C ALA A 558 -38.76 -13.00 14.06
N SER A 559 -38.88 -12.90 12.73
CA SER A 559 -40.19 -12.98 12.07
C SER A 559 -40.13 -14.07 11.01
N ILE A 560 -40.45 -15.31 11.40
CA ILE A 560 -40.50 -16.43 10.46
C ILE A 560 -41.77 -16.24 9.62
N ASN A 561 -41.63 -16.14 8.29
CA ASN A 561 -42.76 -15.96 7.37
C ASN A 561 -43.61 -14.70 7.69
N CYS A 562 -42.98 -13.65 8.22
CA CYS A 562 -43.64 -12.40 8.63
C CYS A 562 -44.67 -12.55 9.77
N CYS A 563 -44.47 -13.51 10.67
CA CYS A 563 -45.26 -13.62 11.89
C CYS A 563 -44.56 -12.98 13.09
N ILE A 564 -45.33 -12.28 13.93
CA ILE A 564 -44.85 -11.86 15.26
C ILE A 564 -44.56 -13.07 16.15
N GLN A 565 -43.70 -12.88 17.14
CA GLN A 565 -43.24 -13.94 18.03
C GLN A 565 -44.39 -14.75 18.65
N GLY A 566 -44.25 -16.08 18.62
CA GLY A 566 -45.23 -17.04 19.14
C GLY A 566 -46.28 -17.51 18.13
N PHE A 567 -46.38 -16.86 16.98
CA PHE A 567 -47.27 -17.25 15.89
C PHE A 567 -46.50 -17.94 14.75
N ILE A 568 -47.16 -18.89 14.09
CA ILE A 568 -46.65 -19.69 12.98
C ILE A 568 -47.78 -20.00 11.99
N GLY A 569 -47.41 -20.65 10.87
CA GLY A 569 -48.35 -21.15 9.88
C GLY A 569 -48.92 -20.06 8.98
N PRO A 570 -49.85 -20.43 8.07
CA PRO A 570 -50.51 -19.48 7.18
C PRO A 570 -51.20 -18.36 7.95
N LEU A 571 -51.02 -17.12 7.50
CA LEU A 571 -51.64 -15.90 8.06
C LEU A 571 -51.31 -15.65 9.55
N CYS A 572 -50.30 -16.33 10.11
CA CYS A 572 -49.93 -16.21 11.52
C CYS A 572 -51.08 -16.50 12.48
N GLU A 573 -51.92 -17.49 12.13
CA GLU A 573 -53.12 -17.84 12.90
C GLU A 573 -52.91 -19.01 13.87
N VAL A 574 -51.74 -19.66 13.83
CA VAL A 574 -51.42 -20.83 14.64
C VAL A 574 -50.37 -20.47 15.69
N CYS A 575 -50.52 -20.93 16.93
CA CYS A 575 -49.51 -20.75 17.97
C CYS A 575 -48.43 -21.82 17.88
N ASP A 576 -47.18 -21.46 18.19
CA ASP A 576 -46.10 -22.44 18.35
C ASP A 576 -46.24 -23.22 19.66
N ASN A 577 -47.16 -24.19 19.65
CA ASN A 577 -47.49 -25.01 20.81
C ASN A 577 -46.31 -25.86 21.31
N TYR A 578 -45.33 -26.14 20.42
CA TYR A 578 -44.19 -27.00 20.73
C TYR A 578 -42.93 -26.21 21.08
N GLY A 579 -42.89 -24.92 20.80
CA GLY A 579 -41.70 -24.08 20.97
C GLY A 579 -40.59 -24.43 19.95
N LYS A 580 -40.95 -25.01 18.81
CA LYS A 580 -39.98 -25.47 17.80
C LYS A 580 -39.41 -24.31 16.99
N THR A 581 -40.21 -23.28 16.75
CA THR A 581 -39.82 -22.14 15.91
C THR A 581 -39.32 -20.97 16.74
N TRP A 582 -39.89 -20.76 17.94
CA TRP A 582 -39.58 -19.60 18.80
C TRP A 582 -38.83 -19.95 20.09
N GLY A 583 -38.54 -21.23 20.35
CA GLY A 583 -37.85 -21.69 21.56
C GLY A 583 -38.71 -21.68 22.84
N GLN A 584 -39.89 -21.05 22.80
CA GLN A 584 -40.87 -21.03 23.90
C GLN A 584 -42.23 -21.53 23.40
N ARG A 585 -42.98 -22.22 24.26
CA ARG A 585 -44.32 -22.72 23.94
C ARG A 585 -45.37 -21.62 24.08
N TYR A 586 -46.21 -21.49 23.06
CA TYR A 586 -47.34 -20.57 23.05
C TYR A 586 -48.65 -21.34 22.90
N GLY A 587 -49.68 -20.94 23.64
CA GLY A 587 -51.00 -21.55 23.63
C GLY A 587 -52.06 -20.54 23.23
N ASN A 588 -53.15 -21.05 22.67
CA ASN A 588 -54.27 -20.24 22.22
C ASN A 588 -55.12 -19.80 23.42
N SER A 589 -55.17 -18.50 23.72
CA SER A 589 -56.01 -17.94 24.79
C SER A 589 -57.41 -17.55 24.32
N LYS A 590 -57.53 -17.06 23.08
CA LYS A 590 -58.75 -16.64 22.37
C LYS A 590 -58.48 -16.75 20.88
N LYS A 591 -59.53 -16.87 20.04
CA LYS A 591 -59.41 -17.00 18.57
C LYS A 591 -58.35 -16.02 18.00
N TYR A 592 -57.28 -16.56 17.40
CA TYR A 592 -56.14 -15.83 16.82
C TYR A 592 -55.25 -15.04 17.79
N THR A 593 -55.19 -15.43 19.08
CA THR A 593 -54.28 -14.83 20.07
C THR A 593 -53.45 -15.92 20.75
N CYS A 594 -52.14 -15.76 20.71
CA CYS A 594 -51.18 -16.67 21.30
C CYS A 594 -50.56 -16.05 22.56
N THR A 595 -50.55 -16.80 23.65
CA THR A 595 -49.94 -16.39 24.93
C THR A 595 -48.92 -17.43 25.36
N PRO A 596 -47.82 -17.03 26.03
CA PRO A 596 -46.81 -17.97 26.48
C PRO A 596 -47.38 -18.93 27.55
N CYS A 597 -47.12 -20.23 27.37
CA CYS A 597 -47.55 -21.28 28.29
C CYS A 597 -46.68 -21.31 29.56
N ASN A 598 -46.77 -20.29 30.42
CA ASN A 598 -45.94 -20.16 31.63
C ASN A 598 -46.66 -20.54 32.95
N GLN A 599 -47.87 -21.09 32.92
CA GLN A 599 -48.64 -21.47 34.13
C GLN A 599 -48.68 -22.99 34.39
N TYR A 600 -47.57 -23.71 34.16
CA TYR A 600 -47.51 -25.16 34.37
C TYR A 600 -47.61 -25.56 35.87
N GLU A 601 -47.02 -24.77 36.76
CA GLU A 601 -46.90 -25.13 38.18
C GLU A 601 -48.26 -25.12 38.91
N GLU A 602 -49.12 -24.14 38.62
CA GLU A 602 -50.45 -24.02 39.25
C GLU A 602 -51.40 -25.15 38.82
N ILE A 603 -51.37 -25.51 37.52
CA ILE A 603 -52.19 -26.59 36.97
C ILE A 603 -51.72 -27.96 37.50
N LEU A 604 -50.40 -28.16 37.62
CA LEU A 604 -49.83 -29.39 38.15
C LEU A 604 -50.24 -29.60 39.63
N LEU A 605 -50.19 -28.54 40.44
CA LEU A 605 -50.59 -28.59 41.84
C LEU A 605 -52.07 -28.97 42.00
N GLN A 606 -52.96 -28.40 41.17
CA GLN A 606 -54.39 -28.69 41.20
C GLN A 606 -54.68 -30.16 40.83
N LEU A 607 -53.97 -30.71 39.83
CA LEU A 607 -54.10 -32.11 39.42
C LEU A 607 -53.61 -33.07 40.50
N ILE A 608 -52.47 -32.78 41.14
CA ILE A 608 -51.93 -33.58 42.24
C ILE A 608 -52.93 -33.61 43.40
N LEU A 609 -53.53 -32.47 43.75
CA LEU A 609 -54.52 -32.37 44.82
C LEU A 609 -55.77 -33.23 44.53
N GLN A 610 -56.29 -33.18 43.30
CA GLN A 610 -57.44 -34.00 42.89
C GLN A 610 -57.13 -35.50 42.94
N MET A 611 -55.94 -35.91 42.48
CA MET A 611 -55.51 -37.31 42.55
C MET A 611 -55.35 -37.79 44.00
N LEU A 612 -54.86 -36.93 44.90
CA LEU A 612 -54.69 -37.25 46.31
C LEU A 612 -56.05 -37.44 47.01
N ILE A 613 -57.02 -36.55 46.72
CA ILE A 613 -58.41 -36.67 47.22
C ILE A 613 -59.05 -37.98 46.74
N LEU A 614 -58.92 -38.31 45.45
CA LEU A 614 -59.46 -39.57 44.89
C LEU A 614 -58.81 -40.80 45.54
N THR A 615 -57.50 -40.77 45.77
CA THR A 615 -56.77 -41.87 46.39
C THR A 615 -57.21 -42.08 47.85
N LEU A 616 -57.36 -41.00 48.62
CA LEU A 616 -57.88 -41.05 49.99
C LEU A 616 -59.31 -41.59 50.05
N TYR A 617 -60.16 -41.17 49.11
CA TYR A 617 -61.53 -41.70 49.01
C TYR A 617 -61.54 -43.20 48.71
N PHE A 618 -60.69 -43.67 47.79
CA PHE A 618 -60.56 -45.10 47.50
C PHE A 618 -60.08 -45.91 48.71
N LEU A 619 -59.05 -45.44 49.42
CA LEU A 619 -58.56 -46.10 50.64
C LEU A 619 -59.63 -46.17 51.73
N TYR A 620 -60.39 -45.09 51.91
CA TYR A 620 -61.53 -45.06 52.84
C TYR A 620 -62.62 -46.07 52.45
N SER A 621 -62.98 -46.13 51.16
CA SER A 621 -63.97 -47.07 50.64
C SER A 621 -63.54 -48.53 50.86
N VAL A 622 -62.28 -48.85 50.56
CA VAL A 622 -61.71 -50.19 50.78
C VAL A 622 -61.69 -50.55 52.26
N LYS A 623 -61.24 -49.65 53.15
CA LYS A 623 -61.26 -49.88 54.59
C LYS A 623 -62.67 -50.17 55.10
N LYS A 624 -63.66 -49.39 54.66
CA LYS A 624 -65.07 -49.61 55.03
C LYS A 624 -65.61 -50.95 54.53
N ALA A 625 -65.18 -51.41 53.36
CA ALA A 625 -65.53 -52.73 52.83
C ALA A 625 -64.89 -53.87 53.65
N VAL A 626 -63.61 -53.73 54.04
CA VAL A 626 -62.91 -54.70 54.90
C VAL A 626 -63.51 -54.74 56.31
N ASP A 627 -63.87 -53.61 56.90
CA ASP A 627 -64.56 -53.56 58.20
C ASP A 627 -65.93 -54.25 58.15
N LYS A 628 -66.66 -54.12 57.04
CA LYS A 628 -67.92 -54.83 56.83
C LYS A 628 -67.69 -56.34 56.69
N ALA A 629 -66.68 -56.75 55.94
CA ALA A 629 -66.32 -58.16 55.74
C ALA A 629 -65.82 -58.83 57.03
N SER A 630 -64.99 -58.15 57.82
CA SER A 630 -64.49 -58.66 59.11
C SER A 630 -65.63 -58.86 60.12
N ARG A 631 -66.59 -57.93 60.19
CA ARG A 631 -67.80 -58.11 61.01
C ARG A 631 -68.62 -59.33 60.59
N LEU A 632 -68.78 -59.57 59.28
CA LEU A 632 -69.45 -60.77 58.76
C LEU A 632 -68.71 -62.06 59.14
N ILE A 633 -67.37 -62.07 59.05
CA ILE A 633 -66.55 -63.23 59.44
C ILE A 633 -66.64 -63.49 60.95
N ILE A 634 -66.57 -62.45 61.78
CA ILE A 634 -66.72 -62.56 63.24
C ILE A 634 -68.11 -63.13 63.58
N CYS A 635 -69.18 -62.60 62.98
CA CYS A 635 -70.53 -63.12 63.15
C CYS A 635 -70.66 -64.60 62.74
N GLN A 636 -70.09 -64.98 61.58
CA GLN A 636 -70.08 -66.39 61.14
C GLN A 636 -69.27 -67.31 62.07
N THR A 637 -68.17 -66.82 62.64
CA THR A 637 -67.32 -67.59 63.56
C THR A 637 -67.99 -67.78 64.92
N LEU A 638 -68.58 -66.72 65.48
CA LEU A 638 -69.38 -66.77 66.72
C LEU A 638 -70.60 -67.70 66.57
N ARG A 639 -71.19 -67.76 65.37
CA ARG A 639 -72.26 -68.70 65.04
C ARG A 639 -71.78 -70.15 65.01
N ARG A 640 -70.59 -70.44 64.48
CA ARG A 640 -70.01 -71.81 64.47
C ARG A 640 -69.60 -72.28 65.87
N LEU A 641 -69.27 -71.36 66.77
CA LEU A 641 -68.94 -71.64 68.17
C LEU A 641 -70.19 -71.77 69.07
N ASN A 642 -71.41 -71.76 68.50
CA ASN A 642 -72.70 -71.85 69.21
C ASN A 642 -72.95 -70.78 70.29
N PHE A 643 -72.16 -69.69 70.30
CA PHE A 643 -72.33 -68.58 71.25
C PHE A 643 -73.43 -67.58 70.82
N LEU A 644 -73.88 -67.60 69.56
CA LEU A 644 -74.92 -66.72 69.02
C LEU A 644 -75.88 -67.50 68.09
N LEU A 645 -77.13 -67.70 68.54
CA LEU A 645 -78.23 -68.28 67.77
C LEU A 645 -78.99 -67.19 67.02
N ILE A 646 -78.53 -66.88 65.81
CA ILE A 646 -79.23 -65.99 64.89
C ILE A 646 -79.57 -66.77 63.60
N GLY A 647 -80.86 -66.80 63.25
CA GLY A 647 -81.39 -67.52 62.10
C GLY A 647 -80.81 -67.05 60.76
N LYS A 648 -80.87 -67.90 59.72
CA LYS A 648 -80.36 -67.63 58.36
C LYS A 648 -80.91 -66.35 57.69
N ALA A 649 -81.87 -65.66 58.29
CA ALA A 649 -82.49 -64.44 57.77
C ALA A 649 -81.87 -63.11 58.26
N ALA A 650 -80.87 -63.12 59.15
CA ALA A 650 -80.39 -61.87 59.77
C ALA A 650 -79.16 -61.20 59.13
N GLU A 651 -78.51 -61.81 58.12
CA GLU A 651 -77.28 -61.22 57.55
C GLU A 651 -77.40 -60.69 56.12
N GLN A 652 -78.44 -61.06 55.38
CA GLN A 652 -78.65 -60.54 54.03
C GLN A 652 -80.13 -60.38 53.76
N ASN A 653 -80.64 -59.20 54.12
CA ASN A 653 -81.60 -58.44 53.32
C ASN A 653 -82.40 -57.45 54.20
N GLN A 654 -81.72 -56.46 54.78
CA GLN A 654 -82.44 -55.25 55.18
C GLN A 654 -83.16 -54.63 53.97
N VAL A 655 -82.61 -54.78 52.75
CA VAL A 655 -83.26 -54.35 51.52
C VAL A 655 -84.53 -55.16 51.20
N SER A 656 -84.59 -56.49 51.36
CA SER A 656 -85.84 -57.24 51.14
C SER A 656 -86.88 -57.02 52.24
N PHE A 657 -86.47 -56.71 53.48
CA PHE A 657 -87.39 -56.35 54.57
C PHE A 657 -88.01 -54.97 54.34
N TYR A 658 -87.19 -53.95 54.02
CA TYR A 658 -87.67 -52.61 53.70
C TYR A 658 -88.43 -52.56 52.36
N ILE A 659 -88.02 -53.32 51.33
CA ILE A 659 -88.79 -53.44 50.08
C ILE A 659 -90.11 -54.16 50.33
N LYS A 660 -90.18 -55.20 51.17
CA LYS A 660 -91.47 -55.82 51.54
C LYS A 660 -92.35 -54.89 52.37
N LEU A 661 -91.78 -54.06 53.26
CA LEU A 661 -92.50 -53.02 53.99
C LEU A 661 -93.03 -51.92 53.06
N ILE A 662 -92.21 -51.48 52.11
CA ILE A 662 -92.59 -50.48 51.09
C ILE A 662 -93.62 -51.04 50.12
N ILE A 663 -93.48 -52.30 49.67
CA ILE A 663 -94.49 -52.96 48.84
C ILE A 663 -95.78 -53.21 49.62
N ASN A 664 -95.73 -53.56 50.91
CA ASN A 664 -96.93 -53.65 51.75
C ASN A 664 -97.59 -52.28 51.96
N PHE A 665 -96.81 -51.21 52.15
CA PHE A 665 -97.33 -49.83 52.24
C PHE A 665 -97.95 -49.38 50.92
N ILE A 666 -97.34 -49.71 49.78
CA ILE A 666 -97.84 -49.36 48.44
C ILE A 666 -99.03 -50.24 48.02
N GLN A 667 -99.13 -51.48 48.51
CA GLN A 667 -100.26 -52.38 48.26
C GLN A 667 -101.47 -52.13 49.18
N HIS A 668 -101.30 -51.43 50.32
CA HIS A 668 -102.41 -51.09 51.21
C HIS A 668 -103.12 -49.76 50.87
N ASP A 669 -102.55 -48.92 50.00
CA ASP A 669 -103.16 -47.65 49.56
C ASP A 669 -103.85 -47.75 48.17
N SER A 670 -104.32 -48.94 47.80
CA SER A 670 -105.27 -49.10 46.69
C SER A 670 -106.53 -49.84 47.13
N ASN A 671 -107.45 -49.12 47.74
CA ASN A 671 -108.88 -49.31 47.47
C ASN A 671 -109.65 -48.00 47.75
N PRO A 672 -110.77 -47.77 47.06
CA PRO A 672 -110.98 -46.54 46.30
C PRO A 672 -112.29 -45.90 46.73
N LEU A 673 -112.26 -44.86 47.54
CA LEU A 673 -113.43 -44.02 47.68
C LEU A 673 -113.04 -42.66 48.22
N GLU A 674 -113.68 -41.68 47.62
CA GLU A 674 -113.92 -40.34 48.12
C GLU A 674 -112.92 -39.23 47.79
N PHE A 675 -113.50 -38.34 46.97
CA PHE A 675 -113.41 -36.89 47.03
C PHE A 675 -112.23 -36.27 46.27
N ILE A 676 -112.42 -35.95 44.99
CA ILE A 676 -113.15 -34.76 44.51
C ILE A 676 -112.40 -33.48 44.87
N LYS A 677 -112.15 -32.68 43.82
CA LYS A 677 -111.72 -31.27 43.80
C LYS A 677 -110.24 -31.08 44.14
N GLN A 678 -109.48 -30.24 43.45
CA GLN A 678 -109.70 -29.21 42.43
C GLN A 678 -108.26 -28.79 42.05
N PHE A 679 -107.87 -28.65 40.78
CA PHE A 679 -107.86 -27.34 40.07
C PHE A 679 -107.55 -26.18 41.05
N ASP A 680 -106.38 -25.56 41.02
CA ASP A 680 -105.67 -24.95 39.89
C ASP A 680 -104.15 -25.06 40.00
#